data_AF-A0A3Q9JIN5-F1
#
_entry.id   AF-A0A3Q9JIN5-F1
#
_cell.length_a   1.000
_cell.length_b   1.000
_cell.length_c   1.000
_cell.angle_alpha   90.00
_cell.angle_beta   90.00
_cell.angle_gamma   90.00
#
_symmetry.space_group_name_H-M   'P 1'
#
loop_
_entity.id
_entity.type
_entity.pdbx_description
1 polymer ?
#
loop_
_entity_poly.entity_id
_entity_poly.type
_entity_poly.pdbx_seq_one_letter_code
_entity_poly.pdbx_strand_id
1 'polypeptide(L)'
;MGMGSKSTVIGYEYNGTVHSGIGLAMDELYQINIGDKTAWTGSIKQNGSIFIDKYNLFGGKKGEGGVRGTLDVMFGGETQGQNAKLTRYLGNKIPAFRGTVTTVFTGMLAAMNWYPKTWNFYYRRIKSGWPDNTPFYPETIEISLANGQIKAMNPAHILYESYISNTWGAGIPRAMMDDEAYKKVADTLYAEGFGLCFEWKATDDLKNLREYVCNHIDAILGTDPKTGKNTIRLIRDDYAVEDLPVFDEDSGLLEIKLQASNNTEVPSQIIVKFNDAITFQERTAYATNPAVAQGQIGRNTETNEYLGIPIGELATRVAYRDLKAKTSGIKSASIKLDRRAYDIVNGQPFRIKTKYRTNNIDLVVRATKRKENFLTDGSITMDVVQDVFSTPKVAFMPIPDAPNRPEPQPPVPIIDSRVLEATYRDLVLTLDPANLEKIDSSSGFIYAVAQSPANQCYSYDIVSRVKGAANFSEADDTGAWCATALIASDIGYKDTIIHIQDGQLLEDVEIGSAALIDDEIVRIDGLDLANNQITLGRGCVDTVPTKHSKGVMIWFIDSSETTDGVEYSYNNNVEIKLLPNTFRERLEQSQAETKAINVQARQGRPYPPGNLKINGAAYPEKVNAAALNITWSGRHRLLQADKLIDTTATDTGEEANTRYNLTVYLNDTLYKKEQGLTAKDYSFTLTTISEHQSLLHFDNNIIDEAGTVWTNNGVTFENSPDKPFNQQAIFDNNRFIQTTDNKNLSIGAEDDFTFSFWVEPTSLTNSYATIIANGYSSWGTGACFINLWGENCPNSILKSRIGLGSYESSYSYGYTSILSNTTIEVGKRYHVAITRNKGTIRLFLNGVLDAERTGNKLVFDFSKYGKTVIGRDYNNAAPSCFLQAKLDEFLFTKQALYTTNFTPPTEPYSNSSETRVKVELEAERDGLTSYQKHSYSFKVGE
;
A
#
# COMPACT_ATOMS: atom_id res chain seq x y z
N MET A 1 15.45 17.89 -36.49
CA MET A 1 16.38 16.88 -37.04
C MET A 1 17.31 16.45 -35.92
N GLY A 2 17.07 15.29 -35.31
CA GLY A 2 17.94 14.73 -34.26
C GLY A 2 18.71 13.54 -34.81
N MET A 3 20.04 13.63 -34.82
CA MET A 3 20.95 12.53 -35.14
C MET A 3 20.61 11.34 -34.24
N GLY A 4 20.25 10.21 -34.84
CA GLY A 4 20.03 8.96 -34.13
C GLY A 4 21.26 8.61 -33.30
N SER A 5 21.06 8.42 -31.99
CA SER A 5 22.07 7.86 -31.11
C SER A 5 22.57 6.55 -31.72
N LYS A 6 23.87 6.45 -31.98
CA LYS A 6 24.46 5.16 -32.35
C LYS A 6 24.21 4.20 -31.20
N SER A 7 23.43 3.14 -31.44
CA SER A 7 23.22 2.06 -30.47
C SER A 7 24.59 1.48 -30.11
N THR A 8 25.07 1.78 -28.91
CA THR A 8 26.31 1.20 -28.41
C THR A 8 25.94 -0.08 -27.68
N VAL A 9 26.52 -1.20 -28.08
CA VAL A 9 26.33 -2.48 -27.39
C VAL A 9 27.01 -2.37 -26.03
N ILE A 10 26.20 -2.26 -24.97
CA ILE A 10 26.67 -2.17 -23.58
C ILE A 10 27.08 -3.54 -23.00
N GLY A 11 26.67 -4.63 -23.66
CA GLY A 11 27.09 -6.00 -23.37
C GLY A 11 26.16 -7.04 -24.01
N TYR A 12 26.39 -8.31 -23.71
CA TYR A 12 25.69 -9.44 -24.35
C TYR A 12 24.97 -10.31 -23.32
N GLU A 13 23.84 -10.88 -23.74
CA GLU A 13 23.18 -11.98 -23.02
C GLU A 13 23.62 -13.31 -23.64
N TYR A 14 24.06 -14.23 -22.79
CA TYR A 14 24.57 -15.52 -23.21
C TYR A 14 23.48 -16.58 -23.01
N ASN A 15 22.93 -17.04 -24.13
CA ASN A 15 21.96 -18.12 -24.17
C ASN A 15 22.66 -19.44 -24.50
N GLY A 16 22.25 -20.52 -23.85
CA GLY A 16 22.85 -21.83 -24.05
C GLY A 16 21.94 -22.98 -23.62
N THR A 17 22.39 -24.19 -23.92
CA THR A 17 21.81 -25.42 -23.39
C THR A 17 22.85 -26.16 -22.58
N VAL A 18 22.51 -26.50 -21.34
CA VAL A 18 23.39 -27.22 -20.41
C VAL A 18 22.74 -28.55 -20.06
N HIS A 19 23.46 -29.64 -20.31
CA HIS A 19 23.06 -30.98 -19.92
C HIS A 19 23.93 -31.44 -18.75
N SER A 20 23.30 -31.70 -17.60
CA SER A 20 23.97 -32.04 -16.34
C SER A 20 23.56 -33.42 -15.86
N GLY A 21 24.52 -34.20 -15.32
CA GLY A 21 24.25 -35.44 -14.61
C GLY A 21 24.15 -35.18 -13.10
N ILE A 22 23.13 -35.74 -12.45
CA ILE A 22 22.87 -35.54 -11.01
C ILE A 22 23.30 -36.78 -10.22
N GLY A 23 22.87 -37.97 -10.64
CA GLY A 23 23.18 -39.21 -9.93
C GLY A 23 22.49 -40.43 -10.53
N LEU A 24 22.61 -41.60 -9.90
CA LEU A 24 21.98 -42.84 -10.36
C LEU A 24 20.46 -42.84 -10.14
N ALA A 25 20.01 -42.32 -9.00
CA ALA A 25 18.60 -42.25 -8.63
C ALA A 25 18.34 -41.01 -7.77
N MET A 26 17.08 -40.55 -7.77
CA MET A 26 16.62 -39.40 -7.00
C MET A 26 15.14 -39.61 -6.68
N ASP A 27 14.72 -39.28 -5.47
CA ASP A 27 13.29 -39.25 -5.13
C ASP A 27 12.71 -37.86 -5.35
N GLU A 28 13.50 -36.81 -5.13
CA GLU A 28 13.03 -35.44 -5.26
C GLU A 28 14.17 -34.44 -5.49
N LEU A 29 13.98 -33.54 -6.46
CA LEU A 29 14.71 -32.28 -6.58
C LEU A 29 13.87 -31.18 -5.92
N TYR A 30 14.44 -30.48 -4.94
CA TYR A 30 13.70 -29.49 -4.16
C TYR A 30 14.27 -28.07 -4.22
N GLN A 31 15.55 -27.90 -4.58
CA GLN A 31 16.13 -26.57 -4.72
C GLN A 31 17.29 -26.55 -5.72
N ILE A 32 17.46 -25.41 -6.39
CA ILE A 32 18.57 -25.11 -7.29
C ILE A 32 19.15 -23.77 -6.90
N ASN A 33 20.44 -23.74 -6.56
CA ASN A 33 21.19 -22.50 -6.41
C ASN A 33 22.11 -22.29 -7.62
N ILE A 34 22.30 -21.04 -8.02
CA ILE A 34 23.23 -20.63 -9.06
C ILE A 34 24.17 -19.61 -8.42
N GLY A 35 25.47 -19.92 -8.39
CA GLY A 35 26.39 -19.31 -7.44
C GLY A 35 25.86 -19.47 -6.01
N ASP A 36 25.82 -18.37 -5.26
CA ASP A 36 25.36 -18.33 -3.88
C ASP A 36 23.87 -17.93 -3.76
N LYS A 37 23.13 -17.86 -4.88
CA LYS A 37 21.74 -17.40 -4.92
C LYS A 37 20.77 -18.51 -5.33
N THR A 38 19.61 -18.54 -4.69
CA THR A 38 18.56 -19.50 -5.02
C THR A 38 17.84 -19.11 -6.30
N ALA A 39 17.93 -19.95 -7.33
CA ALA A 39 17.27 -19.75 -8.61
C ALA A 39 15.88 -20.41 -8.64
N TRP A 40 15.70 -21.51 -7.91
CA TRP A 40 14.44 -22.23 -7.84
C TRP A 40 14.28 -23.02 -6.54
N THR A 41 13.07 -23.08 -6.02
CA THR A 41 12.63 -23.96 -4.92
C THR A 41 11.29 -24.59 -5.30
N GLY A 42 11.09 -25.84 -4.92
CA GLY A 42 9.84 -26.55 -5.17
C GLY A 42 9.97 -28.03 -4.84
N SER A 43 9.22 -28.88 -5.55
CA SER A 43 9.29 -30.33 -5.39
C SER A 43 8.99 -31.00 -6.73
N ILE A 44 10.01 -31.54 -7.38
CA ILE A 44 9.87 -32.40 -8.56
C ILE A 44 10.24 -33.82 -8.17
N LYS A 45 9.32 -34.77 -8.38
CA LYS A 45 9.45 -36.19 -7.97
C LYS A 45 9.38 -37.19 -9.13
N GLN A 46 9.23 -36.68 -10.36
CA GLN A 46 9.16 -37.45 -11.59
C GLN A 46 9.63 -36.59 -12.76
N ASN A 47 9.73 -37.16 -13.95
CA ASN A 47 10.07 -36.41 -15.16
C ASN A 47 9.17 -35.17 -15.31
N GLY A 48 9.77 -34.01 -15.56
CA GLY A 48 9.04 -32.75 -15.65
C GLY A 48 9.91 -31.61 -16.12
N SER A 49 9.31 -30.44 -16.31
CA SER A 49 10.00 -29.23 -16.73
C SER A 49 9.71 -28.10 -15.76
N ILE A 50 10.75 -27.34 -15.42
CA ILE A 50 10.70 -26.15 -14.59
C ILE A 50 11.03 -24.96 -15.49
N PHE A 51 10.21 -23.92 -15.47
CA PHE A 51 10.60 -22.62 -16.02
C PHE A 51 11.21 -21.77 -14.92
N ILE A 52 12.48 -21.40 -15.10
CA ILE A 52 13.21 -20.50 -14.20
C ILE A 52 13.16 -19.12 -14.86
N ASP A 53 12.49 -18.16 -14.22
CA ASP A 53 12.49 -16.76 -14.65
C ASP A 53 13.11 -15.86 -13.58
N LYS A 54 14.44 -15.90 -13.51
CA LYS A 54 15.23 -15.10 -12.58
C LYS A 54 16.26 -14.27 -13.36
N TYR A 55 15.77 -13.48 -14.32
CA TYR A 55 16.60 -12.59 -15.14
C TYR A 55 17.45 -11.61 -14.31
N ASN A 56 16.93 -11.14 -13.18
CA ASN A 56 17.61 -10.17 -12.30
C ASN A 56 18.40 -10.82 -11.17
N LEU A 57 18.64 -12.15 -11.19
CA LEU A 57 19.25 -12.87 -10.05
C LEU A 57 20.58 -12.24 -9.60
N PHE A 58 21.37 -11.69 -10.52
CA PHE A 58 22.66 -11.05 -10.27
C PHE A 58 22.68 -9.56 -10.69
N GLY A 59 21.58 -8.84 -10.44
CA GLY A 59 21.52 -7.39 -10.67
C GLY A 59 21.05 -6.97 -12.06
N GLY A 60 20.53 -7.91 -12.86
CA GLY A 60 19.82 -7.59 -14.10
C GLY A 60 20.69 -6.91 -15.14
N LYS A 61 20.10 -5.96 -15.88
CA LYS A 61 20.74 -5.25 -17.00
C LYS A 61 21.95 -4.40 -16.57
N LYS A 62 21.98 -3.92 -15.33
CA LYS A 62 23.10 -3.16 -14.75
C LYS A 62 24.15 -4.04 -14.05
N GLY A 63 23.84 -5.34 -13.87
CA GLY A 63 24.71 -6.33 -13.26
C GLY A 63 25.08 -7.46 -14.21
N GLU A 64 25.25 -8.68 -13.69
CA GLU A 64 25.60 -9.87 -14.48
C GLU A 64 24.37 -10.60 -15.03
N GLY A 65 23.19 -9.94 -15.04
CA GLY A 65 21.93 -10.54 -15.44
C GLY A 65 21.45 -11.60 -14.45
N GLY A 66 21.18 -12.80 -14.95
CA GLY A 66 20.56 -13.89 -14.21
C GLY A 66 20.29 -15.09 -15.11
N VAL A 67 19.32 -15.91 -14.74
CA VAL A 67 18.97 -17.13 -15.49
C VAL A 67 17.51 -17.12 -15.86
N ARG A 68 17.23 -17.29 -17.15
CA ARG A 68 15.87 -17.33 -17.70
C ARG A 68 15.75 -18.45 -18.72
N GLY A 69 14.97 -19.48 -18.45
CA GLY A 69 14.84 -20.62 -19.36
C GLY A 69 14.13 -21.82 -18.76
N THR A 70 14.05 -22.89 -19.54
CA THR A 70 13.37 -24.13 -19.12
C THR A 70 14.38 -25.22 -18.79
N LEU A 71 14.32 -25.74 -17.57
CA LEU A 71 15.04 -26.91 -17.10
C LEU A 71 14.14 -28.15 -17.17
N ASP A 72 14.49 -29.13 -18.01
CA ASP A 72 13.86 -30.44 -17.99
C ASP A 72 14.60 -31.33 -16.99
N VAL A 73 13.88 -31.93 -16.06
CA VAL A 73 14.39 -32.89 -15.08
C VAL A 73 13.98 -34.29 -15.53
N MET A 74 14.95 -35.17 -15.69
CA MET A 74 14.78 -36.52 -16.22
C MET A 74 15.31 -37.52 -15.19
N PHE A 75 14.43 -38.33 -14.60
CA PHE A 75 14.74 -39.29 -13.55
C PHE A 75 15.35 -40.60 -14.08
N GLY A 76 15.35 -40.82 -15.40
CA GLY A 76 16.04 -41.96 -16.00
C GLY A 76 15.26 -43.27 -15.99
N GLY A 77 13.93 -43.24 -15.82
CA GLY A 77 13.10 -44.46 -15.82
C GLY A 77 13.16 -45.26 -17.13
N GLU A 78 12.77 -46.54 -17.10
CA GLU A 78 12.90 -47.47 -18.24
C GLU A 78 12.17 -47.00 -19.51
N THR A 79 11.02 -46.35 -19.34
CA THR A 79 10.19 -45.83 -20.44
C THR A 79 10.62 -44.45 -20.93
N GLN A 80 11.67 -43.84 -20.36
CA GLN A 80 12.11 -42.50 -20.73
C GLN A 80 12.54 -42.44 -22.21
N GLY A 81 11.98 -41.49 -22.95
CA GLY A 81 12.36 -41.18 -24.33
C GLY A 81 13.56 -40.24 -24.42
N GLN A 82 14.07 -40.00 -25.63
CA GLN A 82 15.09 -38.97 -25.86
C GLN A 82 14.51 -37.56 -25.56
N ASN A 83 15.32 -36.69 -24.96
CA ASN A 83 14.92 -35.30 -24.72
C ASN A 83 14.81 -34.55 -26.06
N ALA A 84 13.65 -33.96 -26.33
CA ALA A 84 13.38 -33.27 -27.59
C ALA A 84 14.34 -32.11 -27.88
N LYS A 85 14.80 -31.38 -26.84
CA LYS A 85 15.75 -30.27 -27.00
C LYS A 85 17.13 -30.80 -27.39
N LEU A 86 17.63 -31.82 -26.70
CA LEU A 86 18.91 -32.45 -27.07
C LEU A 86 18.88 -33.05 -28.47
N THR A 87 17.80 -33.74 -28.84
CA THR A 87 17.63 -34.30 -30.19
C THR A 87 17.64 -33.22 -31.27
N ARG A 88 17.07 -32.03 -30.99
CA ARG A 88 17.12 -30.89 -31.90
C ARG A 88 18.53 -30.37 -32.15
N TYR A 89 19.39 -30.37 -31.12
CA TYR A 89 20.76 -29.83 -31.22
C TYR A 89 21.79 -30.87 -31.69
N LEU A 90 21.66 -32.13 -31.27
CA LEU A 90 22.66 -33.19 -31.47
C LEU A 90 22.19 -34.28 -32.44
N GLY A 91 20.94 -34.23 -32.90
CA GLY A 91 20.31 -35.25 -33.74
C GLY A 91 19.88 -36.50 -32.95
N ASN A 92 19.44 -37.53 -33.68
CA ASN A 92 18.84 -38.74 -33.08
C ASN A 92 19.87 -39.74 -32.53
N LYS A 93 21.18 -39.48 -32.66
CA LYS A 93 22.27 -40.37 -32.22
C LYS A 93 22.69 -40.12 -30.76
N ILE A 94 21.73 -39.84 -29.89
CA ILE A 94 21.95 -39.65 -28.46
C ILE A 94 21.18 -40.71 -27.66
N PRO A 95 21.66 -41.15 -26.49
CA PRO A 95 20.87 -42.04 -25.64
C PRO A 95 19.69 -41.28 -25.02
N ALA A 96 18.71 -42.02 -24.50
CA ALA A 96 17.62 -41.46 -23.68
C ALA A 96 18.04 -41.25 -22.22
N PHE A 97 19.33 -41.43 -21.88
CA PHE A 97 19.90 -41.27 -20.53
C PHE A 97 19.12 -42.03 -19.43
N ARG A 98 18.70 -43.26 -19.74
CA ARG A 98 18.04 -44.17 -18.80
C ARG A 98 19.03 -44.68 -17.75
N GLY A 99 18.55 -44.94 -16.54
CA GLY A 99 19.36 -45.41 -15.40
C GLY A 99 20.13 -44.30 -14.68
N THR A 100 19.99 -43.04 -15.10
CA THR A 100 20.63 -41.88 -14.47
C THR A 100 19.70 -40.69 -14.45
N VAL A 101 19.77 -39.91 -13.39
CA VAL A 101 19.08 -38.63 -13.25
C VAL A 101 19.90 -37.56 -13.94
N THR A 102 19.28 -36.87 -14.90
CA THR A 102 19.90 -35.83 -15.72
C THR A 102 18.98 -34.63 -15.83
N THR A 103 19.56 -33.46 -16.10
CA THR A 103 18.79 -32.23 -16.32
C THR A 103 19.25 -31.52 -17.57
N VAL A 104 18.32 -30.95 -18.34
CA VAL A 104 18.60 -30.17 -19.56
C VAL A 104 18.01 -28.77 -19.40
N PHE A 105 18.87 -27.80 -19.14
CA PHE A 105 18.48 -26.39 -19.15
C PHE A 105 18.65 -25.81 -20.56
N THR A 106 17.67 -25.05 -21.04
CA THR A 106 17.80 -24.23 -22.25
C THR A 106 17.29 -22.82 -21.98
N GLY A 107 18.13 -21.83 -22.22
CA GLY A 107 17.78 -20.42 -22.06
C GLY A 107 19.02 -19.56 -21.76
N MET A 108 18.79 -18.42 -21.13
CA MET A 108 19.81 -17.48 -20.70
C MET A 108 20.57 -18.02 -19.49
N LEU A 109 21.91 -18.02 -19.58
CA LEU A 109 22.84 -18.53 -18.57
C LEU A 109 23.57 -17.41 -17.81
N ALA A 110 23.83 -16.29 -18.47
CA ALA A 110 24.54 -15.14 -17.90
C ALA A 110 24.33 -13.89 -18.79
N ALA A 111 24.62 -12.70 -18.25
CA ALA A 111 24.78 -11.47 -19.02
C ALA A 111 26.10 -10.76 -18.67
N MET A 112 26.59 -9.93 -19.59
CA MET A 112 27.82 -9.12 -19.50
C MET A 112 29.13 -9.92 -19.43
N ASN A 113 29.12 -11.02 -18.69
CA ASN A 113 30.19 -12.00 -18.60
C ASN A 113 29.73 -13.32 -19.20
N TRP A 114 30.58 -13.95 -20.03
CA TRP A 114 30.28 -15.18 -20.73
C TRP A 114 30.40 -16.43 -19.85
N TYR A 115 30.97 -16.32 -18.64
CA TYR A 115 31.11 -17.43 -17.71
C TYR A 115 29.81 -17.69 -16.93
N PRO A 116 29.13 -18.83 -17.14
CA PRO A 116 27.98 -19.20 -16.31
C PRO A 116 28.44 -19.47 -14.88
N LYS A 117 27.68 -18.98 -13.89
CA LYS A 117 27.93 -19.29 -12.48
C LYS A 117 27.64 -20.77 -12.20
N THR A 118 28.25 -21.30 -11.13
CA THR A 118 28.11 -22.70 -10.70
C THR A 118 26.65 -23.06 -10.42
N TRP A 119 26.16 -24.19 -10.95
CA TRP A 119 24.83 -24.71 -10.65
C TRP A 119 24.91 -25.77 -9.56
N ASN A 120 24.21 -25.55 -8.46
CA ASN A 120 24.13 -26.44 -7.32
C ASN A 120 22.71 -27.01 -7.22
N PHE A 121 22.59 -28.33 -7.34
CA PHE A 121 21.32 -29.04 -7.26
C PHE A 121 21.17 -29.68 -5.88
N TYR A 122 20.09 -29.34 -5.19
CA TYR A 122 19.77 -29.92 -3.88
C TYR A 122 18.61 -30.90 -4.05
N TYR A 123 18.94 -32.15 -3.81
CA TYR A 123 18.06 -33.29 -4.03
C TYR A 123 18.17 -34.29 -2.88
N ARG A 124 17.21 -35.21 -2.82
CA ARG A 124 17.20 -36.31 -1.87
C ARG A 124 16.97 -37.64 -2.56
N ARG A 125 17.63 -38.67 -2.01
CA ARG A 125 17.48 -40.05 -2.42
C ARG A 125 17.45 -40.91 -1.15
N ILE A 126 16.31 -41.55 -0.94
CA ILE A 126 15.94 -42.35 0.23
C ILE A 126 15.40 -43.71 -0.24
N LYS A 127 14.40 -43.75 -1.14
CA LYS A 127 13.66 -44.97 -1.53
C LYS A 127 13.95 -45.42 -2.96
N SER A 128 14.26 -44.50 -3.87
CA SER A 128 14.51 -44.82 -5.28
C SER A 128 15.87 -45.49 -5.49
N GLY A 129 15.96 -46.45 -6.42
CA GLY A 129 17.24 -47.07 -6.80
C GLY A 129 17.68 -48.27 -5.96
N TRP A 130 16.85 -48.72 -5.01
CA TRP A 130 17.05 -50.01 -4.34
C TRP A 130 16.87 -51.17 -5.34
N PRO A 131 17.54 -52.33 -5.15
CA PRO A 131 17.26 -53.54 -5.93
C PRO A 131 15.76 -53.87 -5.90
N ASP A 132 15.19 -54.09 -7.09
CA ASP A 132 13.76 -54.34 -7.32
C ASP A 132 12.82 -53.25 -6.77
N ASN A 133 13.33 -52.02 -6.60
CA ASN A 133 12.63 -50.89 -5.98
C ASN A 133 11.98 -51.23 -4.61
N THR A 134 12.59 -52.16 -3.88
CA THR A 134 12.05 -52.65 -2.59
C THR A 134 13.03 -52.34 -1.46
N PRO A 135 12.92 -51.20 -0.76
CA PRO A 135 13.82 -50.87 0.33
C PRO A 135 13.74 -51.88 1.48
N PHE A 136 14.86 -52.11 2.15
CA PHE A 136 14.85 -52.84 3.42
C PHE A 136 14.13 -51.97 4.46
N TYR A 137 13.19 -52.57 5.20
CA TYR A 137 12.46 -51.94 6.30
C TYR A 137 12.04 -50.46 6.06
N PRO A 138 11.14 -50.20 5.10
CA PRO A 138 10.85 -48.84 4.59
C PRO A 138 10.24 -47.88 5.61
N GLU A 139 9.71 -48.37 6.72
CA GLU A 139 9.03 -47.58 7.75
C GLU A 139 10.01 -46.66 8.51
N THR A 140 11.28 -47.06 8.61
CA THR A 140 12.32 -46.37 9.40
C THR A 140 13.44 -45.76 8.55
N ILE A 141 13.32 -45.80 7.21
CA ILE A 141 14.36 -45.35 6.28
C ILE A 141 14.52 -43.83 6.22
N GLU A 142 13.43 -43.08 6.38
CA GLU A 142 13.40 -41.61 6.35
C GLU A 142 13.34 -41.08 7.79
N ILE A 143 14.39 -40.39 8.23
CA ILE A 143 14.43 -39.72 9.53
C ILE A 143 14.17 -38.22 9.31
N SER A 144 13.05 -37.75 9.85
CA SER A 144 12.64 -36.35 9.82
C SER A 144 13.39 -35.56 10.89
N LEU A 145 14.12 -34.52 10.49
CA LEU A 145 14.92 -33.67 11.38
C LEU A 145 14.53 -32.20 11.22
N ALA A 146 14.92 -31.36 12.19
CA ALA A 146 14.61 -29.92 12.21
C ALA A 146 13.12 -29.63 11.93
N ASN A 147 12.23 -30.24 12.73
CA ASN A 147 10.77 -30.12 12.59
C ASN A 147 10.23 -30.49 11.20
N GLY A 148 10.91 -31.38 10.47
CA GLY A 148 10.49 -31.86 9.15
C GLY A 148 11.02 -31.08 7.96
N GLN A 149 11.88 -30.09 8.19
CA GLN A 149 12.58 -29.38 7.12
C GLN A 149 13.62 -30.29 6.43
N ILE A 150 14.24 -31.20 7.19
CA ILE A 150 15.27 -32.10 6.68
C ILE A 150 14.75 -33.53 6.65
N LYS A 151 14.98 -34.21 5.52
CA LYS A 151 14.71 -35.64 5.35
C LYS A 151 16.03 -36.38 5.18
N ALA A 152 16.54 -36.91 6.28
CA ALA A 152 17.78 -37.64 6.30
C ALA A 152 17.55 -39.15 6.10
N MET A 153 18.55 -39.85 5.58
CA MET A 153 18.48 -41.30 5.43
C MET A 153 19.00 -41.98 6.70
N ASN A 154 18.31 -43.03 7.12
CA ASN A 154 18.74 -43.83 8.25
C ASN A 154 20.07 -44.57 7.91
N PRO A 155 21.13 -44.40 8.72
CA PRO A 155 22.44 -44.99 8.47
C PRO A 155 22.45 -46.51 8.35
N ALA A 156 21.55 -47.21 9.05
CA ALA A 156 21.40 -48.66 8.94
C ALA A 156 21.07 -49.07 7.51
N HIS A 157 20.18 -48.31 6.85
CA HIS A 157 19.77 -48.54 5.47
C HIS A 157 20.88 -48.22 4.47
N ILE A 158 21.67 -47.16 4.71
CA ILE A 158 22.86 -46.84 3.89
C ILE A 158 23.84 -48.02 3.90
N LEU A 159 24.15 -48.53 5.11
CA LEU A 159 25.03 -49.68 5.28
C LEU A 159 24.46 -50.94 4.64
N TYR A 160 23.19 -51.24 4.87
CA TYR A 160 22.51 -52.40 4.31
C TYR A 160 22.53 -52.38 2.77
N GLU A 161 22.19 -51.25 2.17
CA GLU A 161 22.18 -51.10 0.72
C GLU A 161 23.57 -51.23 0.09
N SER A 162 24.61 -50.73 0.79
CA SER A 162 26.00 -50.87 0.33
C SER A 162 26.43 -52.33 0.13
N TYR A 163 25.76 -53.29 0.80
CA TYR A 163 25.99 -54.72 0.60
C TYR A 163 25.16 -55.27 -0.56
N ILE A 164 23.87 -54.93 -0.63
CA ILE A 164 22.93 -55.63 -1.51
C ILE A 164 22.77 -54.99 -2.91
N SER A 165 23.17 -53.74 -3.09
CA SER A 165 22.97 -53.03 -4.35
C SER A 165 23.83 -53.64 -5.47
N ASN A 166 23.18 -53.95 -6.61
CA ASN A 166 23.85 -54.43 -7.83
C ASN A 166 24.37 -53.29 -8.71
N THR A 167 23.93 -52.05 -8.47
CA THR A 167 24.29 -50.89 -9.29
C THR A 167 25.52 -50.16 -8.76
N TRP A 168 25.68 -50.10 -7.44
CA TRP A 168 26.78 -49.37 -6.79
C TRP A 168 27.37 -50.10 -5.57
N GLY A 169 26.69 -51.12 -5.04
CA GLY A 169 27.12 -51.87 -3.85
C GLY A 169 27.87 -53.17 -4.20
N ALA A 170 27.94 -54.07 -3.22
CA ALA A 170 28.64 -55.35 -3.35
C ALA A 170 27.82 -56.49 -4.01
N GLY A 171 26.54 -56.27 -4.34
CA GLY A 171 25.67 -57.27 -4.97
C GLY A 171 25.44 -58.54 -4.13
N ILE A 172 25.57 -58.47 -2.81
CA ILE A 172 25.37 -59.62 -1.91
C ILE A 172 23.86 -59.94 -1.83
N PRO A 173 23.46 -61.23 -1.95
CA PRO A 173 22.06 -61.62 -1.78
C PRO A 173 21.52 -61.25 -0.39
N ARG A 174 20.28 -60.74 -0.32
CA ARG A 174 19.63 -60.37 0.97
C ARG A 174 19.62 -61.51 2.00
N ALA A 175 19.58 -62.77 1.55
CA ALA A 175 19.63 -63.94 2.43
C ALA A 175 20.90 -64.03 3.29
N MET A 176 22.00 -63.38 2.86
CA MET A 176 23.27 -63.29 3.59
C MET A 176 23.33 -62.09 4.53
N MET A 177 22.24 -61.33 4.67
CA MET A 177 22.11 -60.22 5.61
C MET A 177 21.36 -60.68 6.86
N ASP A 178 21.77 -60.14 8.01
CA ASP A 178 21.09 -60.33 9.28
C ASP A 178 19.98 -59.28 9.47
N ASP A 179 18.83 -59.53 8.86
CA ASP A 179 17.68 -58.62 8.89
C ASP A 179 17.23 -58.24 10.31
N GLU A 180 17.34 -59.14 11.28
CA GLU A 180 16.90 -58.89 12.66
C GLU A 180 17.82 -57.88 13.35
N ALA A 181 19.13 -58.06 13.24
CA ALA A 181 20.10 -57.10 13.78
C ALA A 181 19.98 -55.72 13.11
N TYR A 182 19.83 -55.68 11.79
CA TYR A 182 19.66 -54.41 11.06
C TYR A 182 18.34 -53.70 11.40
N LYS A 183 17.23 -54.42 11.63
CA LYS A 183 15.97 -53.83 12.10
C LYS A 183 16.13 -53.19 13.47
N LYS A 184 16.73 -53.90 14.44
CA LYS A 184 16.97 -53.37 15.79
C LYS A 184 17.81 -52.09 15.75
N VAL A 185 18.86 -52.07 14.93
CA VAL A 185 19.72 -50.89 14.74
C VAL A 185 18.96 -49.76 14.05
N ALA A 186 18.17 -50.05 13.02
CA ALA A 186 17.36 -49.06 12.32
C ALA A 186 16.34 -48.39 13.26
N ASP A 187 15.64 -49.16 14.09
CA ASP A 187 14.68 -48.66 15.08
C ASP A 187 15.36 -47.75 16.12
N THR A 188 16.54 -48.17 16.60
CA THR A 188 17.31 -47.39 17.57
C THR A 188 17.71 -46.03 16.99
N LEU A 189 18.27 -46.01 15.77
CA LEU A 189 18.69 -44.76 15.12
C LEU A 189 17.49 -43.87 14.77
N TYR A 190 16.36 -44.47 14.40
CA TYR A 190 15.11 -43.75 14.14
C TYR A 190 14.59 -43.06 15.40
N ALA A 191 14.51 -43.80 16.51
CA ALA A 191 14.11 -43.26 17.81
C ALA A 191 15.09 -42.18 18.34
N GLU A 192 16.39 -42.33 18.05
CA GLU A 192 17.42 -41.32 18.38
C GLU A 192 17.37 -40.08 17.47
N GLY A 193 16.60 -40.09 16.38
CA GLY A 193 16.66 -39.04 15.36
C GLY A 193 18.04 -38.92 14.73
N PHE A 194 18.73 -40.04 14.49
CA PHE A 194 20.10 -40.06 13.96
C PHE A 194 20.09 -40.36 12.46
N GLY A 195 19.80 -39.35 11.65
CA GLY A 195 19.86 -39.42 10.18
C GLY A 195 21.12 -38.78 9.60
N LEU A 196 21.58 -39.29 8.44
CA LEU A 196 22.71 -38.72 7.70
C LEU A 196 22.29 -38.17 6.33
N CYS A 197 23.00 -37.13 5.90
CA CYS A 197 22.87 -36.49 4.58
C CYS A 197 24.27 -36.25 4.01
N PHE A 198 24.66 -36.98 2.97
CA PHE A 198 25.90 -36.76 2.24
C PHE A 198 25.82 -37.33 0.83
N GLU A 199 26.69 -36.85 -0.04
CA GLU A 199 26.93 -37.43 -1.35
C GLU A 199 28.06 -38.47 -1.23
N TRP A 200 27.86 -39.65 -1.82
CA TRP A 200 28.94 -40.62 -2.02
C TRP A 200 29.21 -40.79 -3.50
N LYS A 201 30.50 -40.81 -3.86
CA LYS A 201 30.96 -40.94 -5.23
C LYS A 201 31.56 -42.33 -5.43
N ALA A 202 31.21 -42.98 -6.55
CA ALA A 202 31.67 -44.33 -6.88
C ALA A 202 33.19 -44.47 -7.09
N THR A 203 33.93 -43.35 -7.09
CA THR A 203 35.40 -43.35 -7.08
C THR A 203 36.00 -43.69 -5.72
N ASP A 204 35.21 -43.60 -4.64
CA ASP A 204 35.62 -43.99 -3.29
C ASP A 204 35.30 -45.47 -3.02
N ASP A 205 36.07 -46.10 -2.14
CA ASP A 205 35.90 -47.51 -1.83
C ASP A 205 34.70 -47.74 -0.90
N LEU A 206 33.91 -48.79 -1.15
CA LEU A 206 32.80 -49.19 -0.28
C LEU A 206 33.23 -49.42 1.18
N LYS A 207 34.49 -49.81 1.40
CA LYS A 207 35.05 -49.95 2.74
C LYS A 207 35.11 -48.60 3.47
N ASN A 208 35.57 -47.55 2.79
CA ASN A 208 35.67 -46.21 3.36
C ASN A 208 34.27 -45.64 3.65
N LEU A 209 33.30 -45.85 2.76
CA LEU A 209 31.91 -45.48 3.00
C LEU A 209 31.35 -46.15 4.27
N ARG A 210 31.54 -47.46 4.41
CA ARG A 210 31.04 -48.20 5.57
C ARG A 210 31.70 -47.74 6.86
N GLU A 211 33.01 -47.53 6.84
CA GLU A 211 33.77 -46.99 7.97
C GLU A 211 33.32 -45.57 8.33
N TYR A 212 33.14 -44.72 7.32
CA TYR A 212 32.60 -43.37 7.47
C TYR A 212 31.25 -43.39 8.20
N VAL A 213 30.28 -44.16 7.71
CA VAL A 213 28.97 -44.26 8.34
C VAL A 213 29.06 -44.88 9.75
N CYS A 214 29.87 -45.92 9.94
CA CYS A 214 30.07 -46.54 11.26
C CYS A 214 30.66 -45.56 12.29
N ASN A 215 31.61 -44.71 11.89
CA ASN A 215 32.21 -43.70 12.76
C ASN A 215 31.20 -42.60 13.16
N HIS A 216 30.22 -42.30 12.30
CA HIS A 216 29.16 -41.35 12.65
C HIS A 216 28.26 -41.91 13.75
N ILE A 217 27.83 -43.17 13.63
CA ILE A 217 26.81 -43.76 14.50
C ILE A 217 27.37 -44.58 15.67
N ASP A 218 28.69 -44.77 15.75
CA ASP A 218 29.37 -45.77 16.59
C ASP A 218 28.79 -47.18 16.38
N ALA A 219 28.95 -47.70 15.16
CA ALA A 219 28.60 -49.07 14.83
C ALA A 219 29.83 -49.90 14.51
N ILE A 220 29.68 -51.22 14.68
CA ILE A 220 30.61 -52.21 14.18
C ILE A 220 29.86 -53.13 13.23
N LEU A 221 30.46 -53.32 12.05
CA LEU A 221 30.04 -54.34 11.08
C LEU A 221 30.85 -55.60 11.28
N GLY A 222 30.22 -56.75 11.08
CA GLY A 222 30.88 -58.04 11.16
C GLY A 222 30.10 -59.14 10.48
N THR A 223 30.63 -60.35 10.57
CA THR A 223 29.95 -61.56 10.14
C THR A 223 29.70 -62.40 11.38
N ASP A 224 28.47 -62.85 11.58
CA ASP A 224 28.13 -63.76 12.67
C ASP A 224 28.77 -65.14 12.39
N PRO A 225 29.65 -65.65 13.28
CA PRO A 225 30.33 -66.92 13.09
C PRO A 225 29.40 -68.15 13.13
N LYS A 226 28.17 -68.02 13.67
CA LYS A 226 27.19 -69.12 13.68
C LYS A 226 26.40 -69.20 12.37
N THR A 227 25.94 -68.06 11.89
CA THR A 227 25.01 -67.99 10.75
C THR A 227 25.70 -67.65 9.42
N GLY A 228 26.91 -67.10 9.46
CA GLY A 228 27.63 -66.61 8.27
C GLY A 228 27.05 -65.31 7.68
N LYS A 229 26.05 -64.71 8.33
CA LYS A 229 25.37 -63.51 7.86
C LYS A 229 26.13 -62.24 8.23
N ASN A 230 26.03 -61.22 7.38
CA ASN A 230 26.53 -59.89 7.68
C ASN A 230 25.61 -59.21 8.70
N THR A 231 26.19 -58.85 9.84
CA THR A 231 25.46 -58.28 10.99
C THR A 231 26.04 -56.91 11.36
N ILE A 232 25.26 -56.16 12.13
CA ILE A 232 25.58 -54.81 12.59
C ILE A 232 25.28 -54.70 14.08
N ARG A 233 26.11 -53.94 14.80
CA ARG A 233 25.88 -53.65 16.21
C ARG A 233 26.25 -52.22 16.52
N LEU A 234 25.34 -51.48 17.17
CA LEU A 234 25.65 -50.18 17.74
C LEU A 234 26.37 -50.35 19.07
N ILE A 235 27.30 -49.44 19.35
CA ILE A 235 27.94 -49.30 20.64
C ILE A 235 27.05 -48.38 21.48
N ARG A 236 26.15 -48.98 22.27
CA ARG A 236 25.15 -48.31 23.11
C ARG A 236 25.03 -48.96 24.49
N ASP A 237 24.36 -48.27 25.40
CA ASP A 237 23.98 -48.76 26.72
C ASP A 237 22.66 -49.56 26.63
N ASP A 238 22.70 -50.70 25.95
CA ASP A 238 21.50 -51.48 25.58
C ASP A 238 21.41 -52.86 26.25
N TYR A 239 22.10 -53.05 27.39
CA TYR A 239 22.17 -54.31 28.12
C TYR A 239 22.10 -54.09 29.63
N ALA A 240 21.59 -55.09 30.36
CA ALA A 240 21.74 -55.15 31.81
C ALA A 240 23.06 -55.87 32.16
N VAL A 241 23.81 -55.36 33.13
CA VAL A 241 25.15 -55.87 33.47
C VAL A 241 25.10 -57.32 33.98
N GLU A 242 24.01 -57.69 34.62
CA GLU A 242 23.71 -59.02 35.14
C GLU A 242 23.48 -60.08 34.05
N ASP A 243 23.05 -59.67 32.85
CA ASP A 243 22.75 -60.57 31.74
C ASP A 243 23.98 -60.90 30.89
N LEU A 244 25.11 -60.22 31.14
CA LEU A 244 26.33 -60.40 30.37
C LEU A 244 27.04 -61.71 30.69
N PRO A 245 27.61 -62.40 29.67
CA PRO A 245 28.47 -63.54 29.91
C PRO A 245 29.70 -63.12 30.73
N VAL A 246 29.98 -63.87 31.78
CA VAL A 246 31.09 -63.62 32.71
C VAL A 246 32.21 -64.59 32.41
N PHE A 247 33.43 -64.06 32.23
CA PHE A 247 34.64 -64.85 32.11
C PHE A 247 35.59 -64.54 33.27
N ASP A 248 35.89 -65.58 34.03
CA ASP A 248 36.86 -65.64 35.12
C ASP A 248 37.82 -66.83 34.90
N GLU A 249 38.75 -67.03 35.83
CA GLU A 249 39.77 -68.07 35.72
C GLU A 249 39.18 -69.50 35.62
N ASP A 250 37.96 -69.73 36.13
CA ASP A 250 37.27 -71.02 36.11
C ASP A 250 36.31 -71.18 34.90
N SER A 251 35.84 -70.05 34.34
CA SER A 251 34.85 -69.99 33.27
C SER A 251 35.42 -69.66 31.88
N GLY A 252 36.74 -69.47 31.76
CA GLY A 252 37.43 -69.50 30.46
C GLY A 252 38.43 -68.38 30.21
N LEU A 253 38.81 -67.59 31.22
CA LEU A 253 39.85 -66.56 31.10
C LEU A 253 41.25 -67.15 31.32
N LEU A 254 42.07 -67.16 30.26
CA LEU A 254 43.41 -67.78 30.27
C LEU A 254 44.54 -66.78 30.53
N GLU A 255 44.47 -65.57 29.97
CA GLU A 255 45.52 -64.55 30.10
C GLU A 255 44.95 -63.14 29.93
N ILE A 256 45.50 -62.15 30.65
CA ILE A 256 45.24 -60.72 30.44
C ILE A 256 46.57 -59.96 30.30
N LYS A 257 46.73 -59.25 29.19
CA LYS A 257 47.81 -58.30 28.95
C LYS A 257 47.25 -56.89 28.86
N LEU A 258 47.41 -56.12 29.93
CA LEU A 258 47.09 -54.69 29.89
C LEU A 258 47.99 -54.00 28.86
N GLN A 259 47.39 -53.22 27.98
CA GLN A 259 48.15 -52.38 27.06
C GLN A 259 48.52 -51.08 27.79
N ALA A 260 49.76 -50.61 27.60
CA ALA A 260 50.15 -49.31 28.11
C ALA A 260 49.35 -48.22 27.38
N SER A 261 48.72 -47.32 28.13
CA SER A 261 48.05 -46.15 27.54
C SER A 261 49.13 -45.18 27.04
N ASN A 262 49.15 -44.93 25.73
CA ASN A 262 50.09 -43.98 25.11
C ASN A 262 49.53 -42.55 25.07
N ASN A 263 48.34 -42.28 25.63
CA ASN A 263 47.71 -40.96 25.56
C ASN A 263 48.41 -39.98 26.50
N THR A 264 49.33 -39.19 25.95
CA THR A 264 50.10 -38.17 26.69
C THR A 264 49.33 -36.86 26.86
N GLU A 265 48.28 -36.63 26.06
CA GLU A 265 47.43 -35.44 26.12
C GLU A 265 45.95 -35.81 25.98
N VAL A 266 45.14 -35.43 26.97
CA VAL A 266 43.68 -35.57 26.94
C VAL A 266 43.09 -34.23 26.47
N PRO A 267 42.28 -34.20 25.40
CA PRO A 267 41.69 -32.95 24.91
C PRO A 267 40.68 -32.41 25.93
N SER A 268 40.80 -31.13 26.24
CA SER A 268 39.84 -30.41 27.08
C SER A 268 38.57 -30.02 26.31
N GLN A 269 38.65 -29.96 24.99
CA GLN A 269 37.57 -29.60 24.08
C GLN A 269 37.62 -30.47 22.81
N ILE A 270 36.45 -30.92 22.35
CA ILE A 270 36.28 -31.52 21.02
C ILE A 270 35.39 -30.61 20.19
N ILE A 271 35.83 -30.33 18.96
CA ILE A 271 35.06 -29.64 17.93
C ILE A 271 34.65 -30.66 16.88
N VAL A 272 33.37 -30.67 16.51
CA VAL A 272 32.82 -31.44 15.40
C VAL A 272 32.45 -30.49 14.27
N LYS A 273 33.04 -30.68 13.09
CA LYS A 273 32.58 -30.05 11.84
C LYS A 273 31.44 -30.87 11.23
N PHE A 274 30.38 -30.21 10.80
CA PHE A 274 29.21 -30.82 10.16
C PHE A 274 28.68 -29.93 9.03
N ASN A 275 27.91 -30.51 8.11
CA ASN A 275 27.26 -29.78 7.03
C ASN A 275 25.81 -29.47 7.40
N ASP A 276 25.48 -28.20 7.61
CA ASP A 276 24.12 -27.79 7.93
C ASP A 276 23.24 -27.91 6.68
N ALA A 277 22.27 -28.82 6.70
CA ALA A 277 21.40 -29.08 5.57
C ALA A 277 20.32 -28.00 5.33
N ILE A 278 20.22 -27.00 6.21
CA ILE A 278 19.33 -25.82 6.03
C ILE A 278 20.11 -24.69 5.36
N THR A 279 21.29 -24.37 5.89
CA THR A 279 22.09 -23.24 5.38
C THR A 279 23.04 -23.63 4.25
N PHE A 280 23.26 -24.94 4.05
CA PHE A 280 24.22 -25.53 3.11
C PHE A 280 25.66 -25.07 3.36
N GLN A 281 26.01 -24.80 4.61
CA GLN A 281 27.33 -24.35 5.04
C GLN A 281 27.96 -25.34 6.02
N GLU A 282 29.28 -25.43 6.00
CA GLU A 282 30.05 -26.11 7.04
C GLU A 282 29.97 -25.30 8.34
N ARG A 283 29.52 -25.95 9.41
CA ARG A 283 29.41 -25.38 10.76
C ARG A 283 30.15 -26.24 11.76
N THR A 284 30.42 -25.67 12.93
CA THR A 284 31.06 -26.37 14.03
C THR A 284 30.15 -26.45 15.24
N ALA A 285 30.15 -27.62 15.88
CA ALA A 285 29.64 -27.84 17.23
C ALA A 285 30.82 -28.17 18.14
N TYR A 286 30.72 -27.89 19.44
CA TYR A 286 31.80 -28.22 20.37
C TYR A 286 31.28 -28.72 21.70
N ALA A 287 32.08 -29.56 22.36
CA ALA A 287 31.88 -30.01 23.73
C ALA A 287 33.16 -29.72 24.52
N THR A 288 33.04 -29.24 25.76
CA THR A 288 34.18 -28.91 26.62
C THR A 288 34.05 -29.62 27.97
N ASN A 289 35.15 -30.18 28.48
CA ASN A 289 35.23 -30.74 29.82
C ASN A 289 35.93 -29.71 30.74
N PRO A 290 35.19 -29.00 31.61
CA PRO A 290 35.77 -27.93 32.43
C PRO A 290 36.78 -28.44 33.46
N ALA A 291 36.67 -29.68 33.93
CA ALA A 291 37.59 -30.24 34.92
C ALA A 291 38.98 -30.51 34.30
N VAL A 292 39.03 -31.02 33.06
CA VAL A 292 40.28 -31.19 32.31
C VAL A 292 40.84 -29.81 31.91
N ALA A 293 39.99 -28.88 31.49
CA ALA A 293 40.39 -27.52 31.11
C ALA A 293 40.99 -26.71 32.27
N GLN A 294 40.49 -26.88 33.51
CA GLN A 294 41.03 -26.20 34.70
C GLN A 294 42.41 -26.71 35.12
N GLY A 295 42.74 -27.97 34.79
CA GLY A 295 44.05 -28.57 35.07
C GLY A 295 45.12 -28.29 34.01
N GLN A 296 44.77 -27.62 32.90
CA GLN A 296 45.66 -27.33 31.77
C GLN A 296 45.84 -25.81 31.60
N ILE A 297 46.99 -25.37 31.09
CA ILE A 297 47.21 -23.96 30.72
C ILE A 297 46.57 -23.73 29.35
N GLY A 298 45.30 -23.31 29.34
CA GLY A 298 44.52 -23.08 28.11
C GLY A 298 43.64 -24.27 27.72
N ARG A 299 42.91 -24.14 26.61
CA ARG A 299 42.09 -25.22 26.05
C ARG A 299 42.89 -26.01 25.03
N ASN A 300 43.20 -27.27 25.33
CA ASN A 300 43.64 -28.22 24.32
C ASN A 300 42.42 -28.74 23.53
N THR A 301 42.43 -28.56 22.21
CA THR A 301 41.28 -28.77 21.33
C THR A 301 41.59 -29.78 20.23
N GLU A 302 40.77 -30.81 20.11
CA GLU A 302 40.79 -31.78 19.01
C GLU A 302 39.60 -31.51 18.07
N THR A 303 39.80 -31.60 16.74
CA THR A 303 38.73 -31.36 15.75
C THR A 303 38.47 -32.62 14.94
N ASN A 304 37.22 -33.10 14.96
CA ASN A 304 36.74 -34.25 14.19
C ASN A 304 35.76 -33.78 13.11
N GLU A 305 35.73 -34.46 11.97
CA GLU A 305 34.87 -34.12 10.84
C GLU A 305 33.78 -35.18 10.65
N TYR A 306 32.54 -34.77 10.81
CA TYR A 306 31.34 -35.59 10.62
C TYR A 306 30.39 -34.89 9.64
N LEU A 307 30.88 -34.69 8.40
CA LEU A 307 30.21 -33.92 7.35
C LEU A 307 28.87 -34.52 6.87
N GLY A 308 28.56 -35.75 7.28
CA GLY A 308 27.27 -36.40 7.00
C GLY A 308 26.17 -36.00 7.98
N ILE A 309 26.50 -35.33 9.09
CA ILE A 309 25.53 -34.86 10.07
C ILE A 309 24.86 -33.59 9.56
N PRO A 310 23.51 -33.57 9.39
CA PRO A 310 22.81 -32.44 8.79
C PRO A 310 22.44 -31.31 9.77
N ILE A 311 22.55 -31.52 11.08
CA ILE A 311 22.08 -30.57 12.11
C ILE A 311 23.06 -30.44 13.28
N GLY A 312 23.10 -29.23 13.88
CA GLY A 312 23.99 -28.93 14.99
C GLY A 312 23.68 -29.69 16.29
N GLU A 313 22.41 -30.02 16.55
CA GLU A 313 22.03 -30.82 17.72
C GLU A 313 22.71 -32.19 17.69
N LEU A 314 22.61 -32.88 16.55
CA LEU A 314 23.24 -34.17 16.33
C LEU A 314 24.76 -34.09 16.42
N ALA A 315 25.36 -33.05 15.83
CA ALA A 315 26.81 -32.80 15.88
C ALA A 315 27.30 -32.59 17.32
N THR A 316 26.50 -31.90 18.15
CA THR A 316 26.79 -31.67 19.57
C THR A 316 26.75 -32.98 20.35
N ARG A 317 25.75 -33.84 20.12
CA ARG A 317 25.67 -35.18 20.74
C ARG A 317 26.92 -36.01 20.43
N VAL A 318 27.38 -35.97 19.19
CA VAL A 318 28.60 -36.65 18.74
C VAL A 318 29.86 -36.05 19.38
N ALA A 319 29.97 -34.73 19.46
CA ALA A 319 31.11 -34.07 20.13
C ALA A 319 31.23 -34.50 21.61
N TYR A 320 30.10 -34.60 22.32
CA TYR A 320 30.08 -35.08 23.72
C TYR A 320 30.46 -36.54 23.85
N ARG A 321 29.96 -37.38 22.95
CA ARG A 321 30.28 -38.81 22.90
C ARG A 321 31.79 -39.02 22.77
N ASP A 322 32.41 -38.34 21.81
CA ASP A 322 33.85 -38.42 21.57
C ASP A 322 34.64 -37.86 22.76
N LEU A 323 34.18 -36.75 23.34
CA LEU A 323 34.83 -36.12 24.50
C LEU A 323 34.81 -37.08 25.68
N LYS A 324 33.65 -37.71 25.95
CA LYS A 324 33.49 -38.71 27.01
C LYS A 324 34.44 -39.89 26.79
N ALA A 325 34.53 -40.42 25.57
CA ALA A 325 35.43 -41.53 25.26
C ALA A 325 36.90 -41.17 25.53
N LYS A 326 37.33 -39.95 25.15
CA LYS A 326 38.71 -39.49 25.34
C LYS A 326 39.05 -39.12 26.79
N THR A 327 38.11 -38.56 27.55
CA THR A 327 38.36 -38.12 28.94
C THR A 327 38.18 -39.23 30.00
N SER A 328 37.56 -40.36 29.65
CA SER A 328 37.22 -41.41 30.62
C SER A 328 38.38 -42.33 31.02
N GLY A 329 39.60 -42.12 30.49
CA GLY A 329 40.77 -42.92 30.86
C GLY A 329 40.60 -44.42 30.56
N ILE A 330 39.96 -44.75 29.45
CA ILE A 330 39.59 -46.12 29.06
C ILE A 330 40.83 -47.02 29.06
N LYS A 331 40.75 -48.14 29.79
CA LYS A 331 41.81 -49.16 29.78
C LYS A 331 41.55 -50.15 28.65
N SER A 332 42.56 -50.40 27.82
CA SER A 332 42.57 -51.49 26.85
C SER A 332 43.41 -52.67 27.35
N ALA A 333 43.01 -53.87 26.97
CA ALA A 333 43.72 -55.09 27.28
C ALA A 333 43.64 -56.07 26.11
N SER A 334 44.64 -56.92 25.94
CA SER A 334 44.58 -58.11 25.10
C SER A 334 44.38 -59.30 26.00
N ILE A 335 43.27 -60.02 25.83
CA ILE A 335 42.91 -61.18 26.65
C ILE A 335 42.93 -62.44 25.81
N LYS A 336 43.18 -63.57 26.46
CA LYS A 336 43.09 -64.91 25.87
C LYS A 336 41.99 -65.68 26.58
N LEU A 337 40.99 -66.12 25.84
CA LEU A 337 39.84 -66.89 26.32
C LEU A 337 39.86 -68.31 25.74
N ASP A 338 39.16 -69.23 26.40
CA ASP A 338 38.90 -70.58 25.89
C ASP A 338 37.79 -70.58 24.81
N ARG A 339 37.38 -71.79 24.36
CA ARG A 339 36.33 -71.95 23.33
C ARG A 339 34.93 -71.54 23.79
N ARG A 340 34.66 -71.35 25.08
CA ARG A 340 33.32 -70.91 25.56
C ARG A 340 33.03 -69.47 25.14
N ALA A 341 34.06 -68.69 24.84
CA ALA A 341 33.94 -67.35 24.28
C ALA A 341 33.70 -67.33 22.75
N TYR A 342 33.41 -68.48 22.12
CA TYR A 342 33.21 -68.56 20.66
C TYR A 342 32.14 -67.60 20.15
N ASP A 343 31.08 -67.44 20.94
CA ASP A 343 29.90 -66.62 20.62
C ASP A 343 30.16 -65.11 20.76
N ILE A 344 31.28 -64.69 21.35
CA ILE A 344 31.61 -63.27 21.50
C ILE A 344 32.12 -62.74 20.16
N VAL A 345 31.37 -61.80 19.59
CA VAL A 345 31.71 -61.09 18.35
C VAL A 345 32.22 -59.68 18.62
N ASN A 346 32.83 -59.04 17.61
CA ASN A 346 33.30 -57.65 17.74
C ASN A 346 32.14 -56.73 18.15
N GLY A 347 32.40 -55.81 19.07
CA GLY A 347 31.43 -54.88 19.66
C GLY A 347 30.58 -55.43 20.80
N GLN A 348 30.57 -56.76 21.02
CA GLN A 348 29.76 -57.37 22.06
C GLN A 348 30.31 -57.09 23.46
N PRO A 349 29.47 -56.60 24.40
CA PRO A 349 29.85 -56.44 25.79
C PRO A 349 29.87 -57.80 26.51
N PHE A 350 30.83 -57.98 27.41
CA PHE A 350 30.90 -59.11 28.33
C PHE A 350 31.66 -58.71 29.59
N ARG A 351 31.54 -59.50 30.67
CA ARG A 351 32.15 -59.17 31.96
C ARG A 351 33.41 -60.01 32.17
N ILE A 352 34.48 -59.35 32.60
CA ILE A 352 35.71 -60.02 33.04
C ILE A 352 35.83 -59.88 34.54
N LYS A 353 35.99 -61.02 35.21
CA LYS A 353 36.21 -61.08 36.66
C LYS A 353 37.52 -61.81 36.94
N THR A 354 38.49 -61.16 37.57
CA THR A 354 39.78 -61.79 37.89
C THR A 354 40.29 -61.40 39.27
N LYS A 355 40.93 -62.37 39.94
CA LYS A 355 41.61 -62.21 41.23
C LYS A 355 43.12 -61.97 41.05
N TYR A 356 43.63 -62.06 39.82
CA TYR A 356 45.05 -61.97 39.54
C TYR A 356 45.50 -60.49 39.56
N ARG A 357 46.21 -60.12 40.64
CA ARG A 357 46.58 -58.77 41.13
C ARG A 357 45.59 -58.22 42.15
N THR A 358 46.14 -57.63 43.21
CA THR A 358 45.61 -57.26 44.54
C THR A 358 44.30 -56.45 44.61
N ASN A 359 43.59 -56.20 43.50
CA ASN A 359 42.49 -55.26 43.40
C ASN A 359 41.14 -55.82 42.90
N ASN A 360 40.92 -57.14 42.80
CA ASN A 360 39.64 -57.74 42.35
C ASN A 360 38.98 -57.00 41.19
N ILE A 361 39.37 -57.30 39.96
CA ILE A 361 38.82 -56.63 38.77
C ILE A 361 37.48 -57.29 38.44
N ASP A 362 36.40 -56.51 38.42
CA ASP A 362 35.08 -56.88 37.89
C ASP A 362 34.64 -55.76 36.95
N LEU A 363 34.88 -55.93 35.65
CA LEU A 363 34.69 -54.89 34.64
C LEU A 363 33.90 -55.42 33.46
N VAL A 364 33.01 -54.58 32.94
CA VAL A 364 32.41 -54.79 31.62
C VAL A 364 33.38 -54.27 30.56
N VAL A 365 33.66 -55.12 29.58
CA VAL A 365 34.52 -54.81 28.44
C VAL A 365 33.81 -55.12 27.13
N ARG A 366 34.25 -54.50 26.05
CA ARG A 366 33.81 -54.83 24.68
C ARG A 366 34.94 -55.40 23.86
N ALA A 367 34.67 -56.45 23.09
CA ALA A 367 35.61 -56.99 22.12
C ALA A 367 35.81 -55.99 20.96
N THR A 368 37.04 -55.53 20.72
CA THR A 368 37.38 -54.68 19.57
C THR A 368 37.86 -55.50 18.40
N LYS A 369 38.70 -56.50 18.67
CA LYS A 369 39.26 -57.37 17.64
C LYS A 369 39.37 -58.80 18.13
N ARG A 370 38.75 -59.72 17.38
CA ARG A 370 38.83 -61.16 17.59
C ARG A 370 39.89 -61.78 16.68
N LYS A 371 40.71 -62.67 17.23
CA LYS A 371 41.69 -63.51 16.49
C LYS A 371 41.52 -64.96 16.92
N GLU A 372 41.31 -65.83 15.94
CA GLU A 372 41.19 -67.28 16.16
C GLU A 372 42.47 -68.00 15.71
N ASN A 373 42.98 -68.89 16.55
CA ASN A 373 44.09 -69.79 16.20
C ASN A 373 43.56 -71.22 16.06
N PHE A 374 43.11 -71.58 14.85
CA PHE A 374 42.41 -72.84 14.60
C PHE A 374 43.28 -74.11 14.63
N LEU A 375 44.60 -73.99 14.41
CA LEU A 375 45.42 -75.16 14.07
C LEU A 375 46.19 -75.79 15.25
N THR A 376 46.40 -75.09 16.38
CA THR A 376 47.34 -75.55 17.42
C THR A 376 46.89 -75.43 18.88
N ASP A 377 46.02 -74.48 19.26
CA ASP A 377 45.78 -74.20 20.70
C ASP A 377 44.30 -73.91 21.07
N GLY A 378 43.36 -73.86 20.11
CA GLY A 378 41.92 -73.73 20.41
C GLY A 378 41.49 -72.48 21.19
N SER A 379 42.42 -71.59 21.51
CA SER A 379 42.23 -70.36 22.28
C SER A 379 41.81 -69.19 21.37
N ILE A 380 41.02 -68.29 21.92
CA ILE A 380 40.52 -67.09 21.23
C ILE A 380 41.19 -65.89 21.86
N THR A 381 41.96 -65.14 21.08
CA THR A 381 42.58 -63.90 21.55
C THR A 381 41.68 -62.73 21.17
N MET A 382 41.35 -61.89 22.15
CA MET A 382 40.52 -60.70 21.94
C MET A 382 41.23 -59.46 22.46
N ASP A 383 41.31 -58.44 21.62
CA ASP A 383 41.59 -57.10 22.11
C ASP A 383 40.28 -56.53 22.67
N VAL A 384 40.32 -55.98 23.87
CA VAL A 384 39.15 -55.47 24.59
C VAL A 384 39.41 -54.06 25.14
N VAL A 385 38.34 -53.30 25.25
CA VAL A 385 38.33 -51.98 25.89
C VAL A 385 37.28 -51.93 26.99
N GLN A 386 37.57 -51.23 28.08
CA GLN A 386 36.59 -51.01 29.16
C GLN A 386 35.38 -50.24 28.61
N ASP A 387 34.17 -50.65 29.00
CA ASP A 387 32.95 -49.97 28.54
C ASP A 387 32.64 -48.71 29.37
N VAL A 388 32.37 -47.60 28.70
CA VAL A 388 32.29 -46.24 29.30
C VAL A 388 30.86 -45.80 29.64
N PHE A 389 29.85 -46.52 29.16
CA PHE A 389 28.45 -46.14 29.35
C PHE A 389 27.95 -46.22 30.80
N SER A 390 28.70 -46.87 31.69
CA SER A 390 28.43 -46.97 33.14
C SER A 390 28.59 -45.65 33.94
N THR A 391 28.96 -44.54 33.30
CA THR A 391 29.12 -43.22 33.95
C THR A 391 27.95 -42.26 33.63
N PRO A 392 27.48 -41.47 34.61
CA PRO A 392 26.24 -40.68 34.50
C PRO A 392 26.26 -39.65 33.37
N LYS A 393 25.09 -39.42 32.78
CA LYS A 393 24.87 -38.42 31.70
C LYS A 393 25.06 -36.99 32.23
N VAL A 394 25.82 -36.17 31.52
CA VAL A 394 26.00 -34.74 31.79
C VAL A 394 25.10 -33.92 30.87
N ALA A 395 24.61 -32.78 31.37
CA ALA A 395 23.67 -31.89 30.68
C ALA A 395 24.29 -31.18 29.46
N PHE A 396 23.43 -30.95 28.47
CA PHE A 396 23.72 -30.28 27.20
C PHE A 396 24.12 -28.82 27.40
N MET A 397 25.14 -28.36 26.67
CA MET A 397 25.35 -26.93 26.44
C MET A 397 24.65 -26.50 25.14
N PRO A 398 24.03 -25.30 25.12
CA PRO A 398 23.39 -24.76 23.92
C PRO A 398 24.43 -24.47 22.83
N ILE A 399 24.03 -24.75 21.60
CA ILE A 399 24.77 -24.44 20.37
C ILE A 399 24.81 -22.92 20.23
N PRO A 400 25.92 -22.29 19.79
CA PRO A 400 25.90 -20.90 19.37
C PRO A 400 24.87 -20.73 18.24
N ASP A 401 23.90 -19.84 18.46
CA ASP A 401 22.91 -19.52 17.44
C ASP A 401 23.62 -19.15 16.14
N ALA A 402 23.10 -19.68 15.02
CA ALA A 402 23.46 -19.08 13.73
C ALA A 402 23.09 -17.59 13.80
N PRO A 403 23.91 -16.67 13.27
CA PRO A 403 23.48 -15.28 13.16
C PRO A 403 22.13 -15.28 12.46
N ASN A 404 21.10 -14.88 13.20
CA ASN A 404 19.71 -14.98 12.81
C ASN A 404 19.51 -14.03 11.63
N ARG A 405 19.75 -14.51 10.41
CA ARG A 405 19.38 -13.80 9.20
C ARG A 405 17.94 -14.19 8.93
N PRO A 406 16.95 -13.30 9.17
CA PRO A 406 15.56 -13.61 8.87
C PRO A 406 15.47 -14.05 7.40
N GLU A 407 14.64 -15.06 7.13
CA GLU A 407 14.43 -15.53 5.76
C GLU A 407 14.05 -14.35 4.86
N PRO A 408 14.80 -14.10 3.76
CA PRO A 408 14.52 -12.97 2.89
C PRO A 408 13.12 -13.10 2.30
N GLN A 409 12.26 -12.15 2.64
CA GLN A 409 10.89 -12.12 2.14
C GLN A 409 10.88 -11.65 0.68
N PRO A 410 9.95 -12.15 -0.16
CA PRO A 410 9.78 -11.63 -1.51
C PRO A 410 9.37 -10.14 -1.46
N PRO A 411 9.75 -9.35 -2.48
CA PRO A 411 9.26 -7.98 -2.61
C PRO A 411 7.74 -7.98 -2.71
N VAL A 412 7.10 -7.01 -2.07
CA VAL A 412 5.64 -6.79 -2.14
C VAL A 412 5.34 -5.46 -2.80
N PRO A 413 4.20 -5.31 -3.50
CA PRO A 413 3.80 -4.03 -4.09
C PRO A 413 3.74 -2.90 -3.07
N ILE A 414 4.14 -1.69 -3.49
CA ILE A 414 3.94 -0.46 -2.74
C ILE A 414 2.44 -0.13 -2.75
N ILE A 415 1.86 0.11 -1.57
CA ILE A 415 0.45 0.48 -1.41
C ILE A 415 0.31 2.00 -1.51
N ASP A 416 1.15 2.73 -0.78
CA ASP A 416 1.09 4.18 -0.67
C ASP A 416 2.27 4.83 -1.39
N SER A 417 1.95 5.64 -2.41
CA SER A 417 2.94 6.46 -3.13
C SER A 417 2.29 7.67 -3.80
N ARG A 418 3.10 8.68 -4.13
CA ARG A 418 2.69 9.86 -4.90
C ARG A 418 3.62 10.04 -6.08
N VAL A 419 3.04 10.47 -7.20
CA VAL A 419 3.77 10.94 -8.38
C VAL A 419 3.47 12.43 -8.51
N LEU A 420 4.53 13.22 -8.61
CA LEU A 420 4.48 14.68 -8.57
C LEU A 420 5.31 15.24 -9.72
N GLU A 421 4.93 16.42 -10.17
CA GLU A 421 5.75 17.19 -11.09
C GLU A 421 6.68 18.11 -10.29
N ALA A 422 7.96 18.12 -10.66
CA ALA A 422 9.02 18.92 -10.06
C ALA A 422 8.67 20.41 -10.09
N THR A 423 8.76 21.03 -8.91
CA THR A 423 8.68 22.47 -8.79
C THR A 423 10.00 23.11 -9.24
N TYR A 424 10.00 24.43 -9.45
CA TYR A 424 11.23 25.14 -9.75
C TYR A 424 12.28 25.01 -8.64
N ARG A 425 11.85 24.93 -7.37
CA ARG A 425 12.76 24.72 -6.23
C ARG A 425 13.47 23.37 -6.35
N ASP A 426 12.71 22.31 -6.66
CA ASP A 426 13.26 20.95 -6.75
C ASP A 426 14.35 20.88 -7.84
N LEU A 427 14.14 21.57 -8.97
CA LEU A 427 15.13 21.68 -10.03
C LEU A 427 16.39 22.46 -9.62
N VAL A 428 16.25 23.52 -8.82
CA VAL A 428 17.38 24.31 -8.31
C VAL A 428 18.24 23.50 -7.34
N LEU A 429 17.62 22.62 -6.56
CA LEU A 429 18.34 21.76 -5.61
C LEU A 429 19.06 20.59 -6.30
N THR A 430 18.59 20.16 -7.47
CA THR A 430 19.09 18.97 -8.17
C THR A 430 20.02 19.28 -9.34
N LEU A 431 19.86 20.42 -10.00
CA LEU A 431 20.62 20.79 -11.20
C LEU A 431 21.58 21.95 -10.95
N ASP A 432 22.72 21.93 -11.63
CA ASP A 432 23.61 23.08 -11.64
C ASP A 432 23.00 24.26 -12.44
N PRO A 433 23.37 25.52 -12.11
CA PRO A 433 22.77 26.70 -12.73
C PRO A 433 22.84 26.73 -14.27
N ALA A 434 23.91 26.19 -14.87
CA ALA A 434 24.09 26.22 -16.32
C ALA A 434 23.18 25.23 -17.07
N ASN A 435 22.77 24.14 -16.42
CA ASN A 435 21.79 23.21 -16.96
C ASN A 435 20.36 23.66 -16.65
N LEU A 436 20.11 24.28 -15.49
CA LEU A 436 18.81 24.86 -15.16
C LEU A 436 18.37 25.94 -16.17
N GLU A 437 19.29 26.79 -16.63
CA GLU A 437 19.01 27.83 -17.65
C GLU A 437 18.62 27.26 -19.03
N LYS A 438 18.89 25.98 -19.30
CA LYS A 438 18.57 25.34 -20.59
C LYS A 438 17.19 24.70 -20.62
N ILE A 439 16.53 24.57 -19.48
CA ILE A 439 15.22 23.94 -19.38
C ILE A 439 14.16 24.86 -19.99
N ASP A 440 13.33 24.31 -20.87
CA ASP A 440 12.24 25.06 -21.49
C ASP A 440 11.15 25.39 -20.45
N SER A 441 10.70 26.64 -20.39
CA SER A 441 9.61 27.07 -19.50
C SER A 441 8.27 26.32 -19.68
N SER A 442 8.11 25.61 -20.79
CA SER A 442 6.94 24.78 -21.15
C SER A 442 7.17 23.28 -20.95
N SER A 443 8.28 22.87 -20.35
CA SER A 443 8.55 21.50 -19.95
C SER A 443 8.53 21.32 -18.42
N GLY A 444 8.47 20.06 -18.00
CA GLY A 444 8.51 19.66 -16.61
C GLY A 444 9.20 18.31 -16.43
N PHE A 445 9.60 18.04 -15.19
CA PHE A 445 10.17 16.77 -14.75
C PHE A 445 9.22 16.14 -13.74
N ILE A 446 9.30 14.83 -13.58
CA ILE A 446 8.49 14.12 -12.59
C ILE A 446 9.38 13.44 -11.57
N TYR A 447 8.86 13.31 -10.36
CA TYR A 447 9.42 12.46 -9.32
C TYR A 447 8.32 11.69 -8.61
N ALA A 448 8.72 10.61 -7.96
CA ALA A 448 7.86 9.80 -7.13
C ALA A 448 8.42 9.69 -5.72
N VAL A 449 7.52 9.62 -4.75
CA VAL A 449 7.81 9.30 -3.35
C VAL A 449 6.93 8.13 -2.93
N ALA A 450 7.45 7.25 -2.08
CA ALA A 450 6.74 6.06 -1.64
C ALA A 450 7.00 5.75 -0.17
N GLN A 451 5.97 5.27 0.52
CA GLN A 451 6.10 4.72 1.86
C GLN A 451 6.67 3.31 1.78
N SER A 452 7.55 2.94 2.71
CA SER A 452 8.08 1.58 2.77
C SER A 452 6.95 0.58 2.98
N PRO A 453 6.84 -0.48 2.17
CA PRO A 453 6.01 -1.61 2.55
C PRO A 453 6.61 -2.29 3.78
N ALA A 454 5.78 -2.89 4.64
CA ALA A 454 6.22 -3.50 5.92
C ALA A 454 7.19 -4.71 5.78
N ASN A 455 7.58 -5.09 4.56
CA ASN A 455 8.55 -6.15 4.28
C ASN A 455 9.99 -5.62 4.28
N GLN A 456 10.98 -6.52 4.19
CA GLN A 456 12.42 -6.21 4.09
C GLN A 456 12.83 -5.54 2.75
N CYS A 457 11.99 -4.66 2.21
CA CYS A 457 12.30 -3.86 1.03
C CYS A 457 13.14 -2.65 1.45
N TYR A 458 14.28 -2.43 0.80
CA TYR A 458 15.21 -1.36 1.18
C TYR A 458 15.25 -0.19 0.19
N SER A 459 14.72 -0.40 -1.02
CA SER A 459 14.61 0.65 -2.05
C SER A 459 13.55 0.27 -3.08
N TYR A 460 13.35 1.12 -4.09
CA TYR A 460 12.54 0.80 -5.27
C TYR A 460 13.14 1.38 -6.55
N ASP A 461 12.91 0.72 -7.68
CA ASP A 461 13.25 1.28 -8.99
C ASP A 461 12.02 1.95 -9.61
N ILE A 462 12.24 3.00 -10.39
CA ILE A 462 11.18 3.71 -11.13
C ILE A 462 11.23 3.32 -12.62
N VAL A 463 10.07 2.98 -13.18
CA VAL A 463 9.90 2.77 -14.61
C VAL A 463 8.79 3.68 -15.14
N SER A 464 9.02 4.36 -16.24
CA SER A 464 8.08 5.34 -16.80
C SER A 464 7.82 5.13 -18.29
N ARG A 465 6.72 5.69 -18.80
CA ARG A 465 6.44 5.81 -20.24
C ARG A 465 5.49 6.95 -20.51
N VAL A 466 5.56 7.53 -21.71
CA VAL A 466 4.44 8.36 -22.21
C VAL A 466 3.26 7.44 -22.53
N LYS A 467 2.06 7.80 -22.07
CA LYS A 467 0.83 7.04 -22.28
C LYS A 467 0.63 6.74 -23.76
N GLY A 468 0.50 5.44 -24.09
CA GLY A 468 0.40 4.94 -25.46
C GLY A 468 1.68 4.28 -26.00
N ALA A 469 2.83 4.44 -25.34
CA ALA A 469 4.04 3.70 -25.66
C ALA A 469 3.93 2.21 -25.24
N ALA A 470 4.50 1.30 -26.04
CA ALA A 470 4.37 -0.14 -25.81
C ALA A 470 5.08 -0.62 -24.53
N ASN A 471 6.28 -0.10 -24.26
CA ASN A 471 7.15 -0.55 -23.17
C ASN A 471 7.42 0.58 -22.18
N PHE A 472 7.62 0.24 -20.92
CA PHE A 472 8.19 1.14 -19.91
C PHE A 472 9.70 1.22 -20.07
N SER A 473 10.26 2.42 -19.93
CA SER A 473 11.70 2.66 -19.77
C SER A 473 12.07 2.64 -18.29
N GLU A 474 13.16 1.96 -17.98
CA GLU A 474 13.73 1.94 -16.64
C GLU A 474 14.65 3.15 -16.46
N ALA A 475 14.45 3.89 -15.38
CA ALA A 475 15.30 5.02 -15.04
C ALA A 475 16.65 4.56 -14.50
N ASP A 476 17.61 5.49 -14.48
CA ASP A 476 18.91 5.19 -13.91
C ASP A 476 18.98 5.26 -12.38
N ASP A 477 17.95 5.85 -11.78
CA ASP A 477 17.83 6.15 -10.36
C ASP A 477 17.11 5.06 -9.56
N THR A 478 17.44 4.95 -8.27
CA THR A 478 16.82 4.02 -7.32
C THR A 478 16.39 4.80 -6.08
N GLY A 479 15.10 4.71 -5.75
CA GLY A 479 14.47 5.51 -4.72
C GLY A 479 14.63 4.98 -3.30
N ALA A 480 14.74 5.92 -2.35
CA ALA A 480 14.65 5.70 -0.92
C ALA A 480 13.20 5.87 -0.41
N TRP A 481 12.90 5.33 0.77
CA TRP A 481 11.57 5.46 1.36
C TRP A 481 11.33 6.85 1.94
N CYS A 482 10.18 7.42 1.61
CA CYS A 482 9.74 8.71 2.13
C CYS A 482 9.18 8.54 3.53
N ALA A 483 9.59 9.41 4.45
CA ALA A 483 8.96 9.51 5.75
C ALA A 483 7.51 9.96 5.60
N THR A 484 6.62 9.42 6.42
CA THR A 484 5.18 9.72 6.35
C THR A 484 4.52 9.70 7.73
N ALA A 485 3.37 10.36 7.83
CA ALA A 485 2.45 10.21 8.96
C ALA A 485 1.01 10.50 8.52
N LEU A 486 0.03 10.17 9.36
CA LEU A 486 -1.37 10.53 9.16
C LEU A 486 -1.76 11.73 10.04
N ILE A 487 -2.55 12.64 9.51
CA ILE A 487 -3.09 13.78 10.25
C ILE A 487 -4.17 13.33 11.24
N ALA A 488 -4.05 13.72 12.51
CA ALA A 488 -4.93 13.24 13.59
C ALA A 488 -6.26 14.02 13.71
N SER A 489 -6.35 15.23 13.16
CA SER A 489 -7.54 16.11 13.19
C SER A 489 -7.63 17.00 11.95
N ASP A 490 -8.82 17.45 11.58
CA ASP A 490 -8.99 18.39 10.47
C ASP A 490 -8.11 19.64 10.65
N ILE A 491 -7.50 20.10 9.55
CA ILE A 491 -6.61 21.25 9.50
C ILE A 491 -7.32 22.38 8.75
N GLY A 492 -7.44 23.54 9.39
CA GLY A 492 -7.93 24.78 8.81
C GLY A 492 -6.86 25.57 8.04
N TYR A 493 -7.25 26.67 7.39
CA TYR A 493 -6.35 27.53 6.60
C TYR A 493 -5.23 28.18 7.41
N LYS A 494 -5.43 28.37 8.72
CA LYS A 494 -4.53 29.11 9.61
C LYS A 494 -3.79 28.22 10.60
N ASP A 495 -4.13 26.94 10.64
CA ASP A 495 -3.57 26.02 11.61
C ASP A 495 -2.14 25.69 11.21
N THR A 496 -1.21 26.06 12.09
CA THR A 496 0.23 25.83 11.94
C THR A 496 0.74 24.75 12.87
N ILE A 497 0.00 24.43 13.94
CA ILE A 497 0.32 23.33 14.84
C ILE A 497 -0.67 22.20 14.57
N ILE A 498 -0.16 21.03 14.22
CA ILE A 498 -0.96 19.85 13.89
C ILE A 498 -0.50 18.65 14.69
N HIS A 499 -1.40 17.70 14.91
CA HIS A 499 -1.10 16.41 15.52
C HIS A 499 -1.07 15.32 14.45
N ILE A 500 -0.15 14.38 14.60
CA ILE A 500 0.05 13.25 13.69
C ILE A 500 -0.15 11.91 14.41
N GLN A 501 -0.32 10.85 13.64
CA GLN A 501 -0.37 9.46 14.11
C GLN A 501 0.26 8.53 13.06
N ASP A 502 0.59 7.31 13.45
CA ASP A 502 1.13 6.26 12.56
C ASP A 502 2.37 6.71 11.75
N GLY A 503 3.25 7.49 12.39
CA GLY A 503 4.46 8.01 11.76
C GLY A 503 5.49 6.92 11.44
N GLN A 504 6.15 7.05 10.29
CA GLN A 504 7.26 6.21 9.84
C GLN A 504 8.44 7.06 9.39
N LEU A 505 9.65 6.63 9.76
CA LEU A 505 10.91 7.31 9.42
C LEU A 505 10.94 8.79 9.84
N LEU A 506 10.22 9.14 10.91
CA LEU A 506 10.15 10.53 11.39
C LEU A 506 11.49 10.99 11.97
N GLU A 507 12.38 10.06 12.31
CA GLU A 507 13.77 10.31 12.69
C GLU A 507 14.62 10.92 11.57
N ASP A 508 14.22 10.72 10.30
CA ASP A 508 14.94 11.22 9.12
C ASP A 508 14.44 12.61 8.68
N VAL A 509 13.42 13.16 9.34
CA VAL A 509 12.82 14.46 8.98
C VAL A 509 13.63 15.62 9.54
N GLU A 510 14.15 16.45 8.64
CA GLU A 510 14.89 17.67 9.02
C GLU A 510 13.97 18.89 9.18
N ILE A 511 14.20 19.70 10.21
CA ILE A 511 13.51 20.99 10.37
C ILE A 511 13.96 21.94 9.25
N GLY A 512 12.99 22.60 8.62
CA GLY A 512 13.17 23.46 7.47
C GLY A 512 12.95 22.76 6.13
N SER A 513 12.73 21.43 6.11
CA SER A 513 12.40 20.66 4.92
C SER A 513 10.96 20.87 4.43
N ALA A 514 10.70 20.49 3.18
CA ALA A 514 9.36 20.47 2.60
C ALA A 514 8.61 19.17 2.94
N ALA A 515 7.32 19.30 3.16
CA ALA A 515 6.38 18.19 3.16
C ALA A 515 5.16 18.49 2.29
N LEU A 516 4.45 17.46 1.86
CA LEU A 516 3.24 17.54 1.05
C LEU A 516 2.05 17.00 1.83
N ILE A 517 0.98 17.78 1.89
CA ILE A 517 -0.33 17.36 2.40
C ILE A 517 -1.35 17.56 1.29
N ASP A 518 -2.01 16.49 0.84
CA ASP A 518 -2.79 16.48 -0.39
C ASP A 518 -1.99 17.01 -1.60
N ASP A 519 -2.21 18.27 -1.98
CA ASP A 519 -1.52 19.02 -3.04
C ASP A 519 -0.87 20.32 -2.50
N GLU A 520 -0.82 20.54 -1.18
CA GLU A 520 -0.19 21.68 -0.54
C GLU A 520 1.23 21.35 -0.06
N ILE A 521 2.22 22.13 -0.52
CA ILE A 521 3.59 22.07 0.02
C ILE A 521 3.66 22.93 1.28
N VAL A 522 4.16 22.35 2.37
CA VAL A 522 4.37 22.98 3.66
C VAL A 522 5.84 22.88 4.07
N ARG A 523 6.31 23.80 4.92
CA ARG A 523 7.64 23.76 5.53
C ARG A 523 7.52 23.22 6.95
N ILE A 524 8.42 22.33 7.36
CA ILE A 524 8.47 21.84 8.74
C ILE A 524 9.22 22.84 9.61
N ASP A 525 8.51 23.59 10.46
CA ASP A 525 9.10 24.57 11.38
C ASP A 525 9.48 23.96 12.74
N GLY A 526 8.89 22.81 13.10
CA GLY A 526 9.26 22.06 14.30
C GLY A 526 8.61 20.68 14.35
N LEU A 527 9.29 19.73 15.00
CA LEU A 527 8.86 18.34 15.14
C LEU A 527 9.04 17.88 16.59
N ASP A 528 7.94 17.56 17.26
CA ASP A 528 7.90 17.02 18.62
C ASP A 528 7.33 15.60 18.60
N LEU A 529 8.23 14.62 18.59
CA LEU A 529 7.89 13.19 18.55
C LEU A 529 7.29 12.68 19.87
N ALA A 530 7.51 13.37 21.00
CA ALA A 530 6.96 12.93 22.28
C ALA A 530 5.47 13.22 22.39
N ASN A 531 5.01 14.31 21.77
CA ASN A 531 3.60 14.74 21.76
C ASN A 531 2.91 14.49 20.41
N ASN A 532 3.58 13.83 19.46
CA ASN A 532 3.13 13.63 18.07
C ASN A 532 2.63 14.93 17.44
N GLN A 533 3.44 15.99 17.50
CA GLN A 533 3.07 17.33 17.08
C GLN A 533 4.07 17.88 16.05
N ILE A 534 3.56 18.53 15.01
CA ILE A 534 4.36 19.23 13.99
C ILE A 534 3.95 20.70 13.96
N THR A 535 4.92 21.60 13.83
CA THR A 535 4.70 23.01 13.49
C THR A 535 5.03 23.25 12.03
N LEU A 536 4.16 23.94 11.29
CA LEU A 536 4.19 24.08 9.83
C LEU A 536 4.19 25.53 9.38
N GLY A 537 4.98 25.83 8.35
CA GLY A 537 4.80 26.96 7.45
C GLY A 537 3.93 26.57 6.25
N ARG A 538 2.76 27.19 6.08
CA ARG A 538 1.73 26.79 5.11
C ARG A 538 1.90 27.45 3.73
N GLY A 539 1.45 26.79 2.66
CA GLY A 539 1.42 27.36 1.30
C GLY A 539 2.79 27.79 0.73
N CYS A 540 3.77 26.89 0.78
CA CYS A 540 5.13 27.13 0.30
C CYS A 540 5.26 26.95 -1.23
N VAL A 541 6.34 27.47 -1.81
CA VAL A 541 6.65 27.32 -3.26
C VAL A 541 5.49 27.82 -4.15
N ASP A 542 4.91 26.95 -4.97
CA ASP A 542 3.88 27.24 -5.95
C ASP A 542 2.47 26.84 -5.47
N THR A 543 2.30 26.57 -4.16
CA THR A 543 1.03 26.20 -3.54
C THR A 543 0.49 27.29 -2.61
N VAL A 544 -0.78 27.14 -2.23
CA VAL A 544 -1.52 28.01 -1.28
C VAL A 544 -2.11 27.18 -0.14
N PRO A 545 -2.39 27.76 1.04
CA PRO A 545 -3.03 27.03 2.13
C PRO A 545 -4.43 26.53 1.78
N THR A 546 -4.71 25.28 2.12
CA THR A 546 -6.01 24.64 1.96
C THR A 546 -6.50 24.00 3.27
N LYS A 547 -7.73 23.47 3.27
CA LYS A 547 -8.22 22.65 4.39
C LYS A 547 -7.90 21.19 4.11
N HIS A 548 -7.48 20.46 5.13
CA HIS A 548 -7.21 19.03 5.04
C HIS A 548 -8.05 18.27 6.06
N SER A 549 -8.58 17.12 5.65
CA SER A 549 -9.37 16.25 6.52
C SER A 549 -8.47 15.38 7.40
N LYS A 550 -8.96 14.97 8.57
CA LYS A 550 -8.35 13.92 9.38
C LYS A 550 -8.09 12.66 8.56
N GLY A 551 -6.93 12.03 8.78
CA GLY A 551 -6.52 10.79 8.13
C GLY A 551 -5.82 10.98 6.79
N VAL A 552 -5.67 12.21 6.29
CA VAL A 552 -4.80 12.51 5.14
C VAL A 552 -3.34 12.25 5.51
N MET A 553 -2.58 11.71 4.57
CA MET A 553 -1.15 11.42 4.74
C MET A 553 -0.31 12.66 4.43
N ILE A 554 0.62 12.98 5.34
CA ILE A 554 1.70 13.93 5.10
C ILE A 554 2.94 13.18 4.62
N TRP A 555 3.55 13.67 3.54
CA TRP A 555 4.75 13.11 2.91
C TRP A 555 5.92 14.07 3.12
N PHE A 556 7.01 13.65 3.76
CA PHE A 556 8.20 14.49 3.91
C PHE A 556 9.09 14.28 2.69
N ILE A 557 8.97 15.18 1.71
CA ILE A 557 9.38 14.92 0.33
C ILE A 557 10.87 15.16 0.09
N ASP A 558 11.47 16.15 0.74
CA ASP A 558 12.89 16.49 0.55
C ASP A 558 13.77 15.27 0.87
N SER A 559 14.74 14.96 -0.01
CA SER A 559 15.70 13.84 0.07
C SER A 559 15.15 12.44 -0.20
N SER A 560 13.86 12.32 -0.52
CA SER A 560 13.20 11.04 -0.83
C SER A 560 12.64 11.00 -2.26
N GLU A 561 12.88 12.03 -3.06
CA GLU A 561 12.39 12.13 -4.42
C GLU A 561 13.17 11.22 -5.37
N THR A 562 12.46 10.39 -6.13
CA THR A 562 13.06 9.54 -7.17
C THR A 562 12.58 10.00 -8.54
N THR A 563 13.49 10.33 -9.44
CA THR A 563 13.14 10.84 -10.78
C THR A 563 13.48 9.82 -11.86
N ASP A 564 12.77 9.89 -12.99
CA ASP A 564 13.19 9.18 -14.20
C ASP A 564 14.22 9.95 -15.04
N GLY A 565 14.50 11.20 -14.67
CA GLY A 565 15.46 12.08 -15.34
C GLY A 565 15.03 12.55 -16.72
N VAL A 566 13.77 12.36 -17.12
CA VAL A 566 13.27 12.70 -18.46
C VAL A 566 12.57 14.05 -18.44
N GLU A 567 12.93 14.90 -19.39
CA GLU A 567 12.22 16.16 -19.65
C GLU A 567 10.96 15.89 -20.49
N TYR A 568 9.80 16.27 -19.96
CA TYR A 568 8.51 16.10 -20.61
C TYR A 568 7.91 17.45 -21.02
N SER A 569 7.39 17.53 -22.24
CA SER A 569 6.64 18.70 -22.70
C SER A 569 5.27 18.83 -22.02
N TYR A 570 4.76 20.06 -21.95
CA TYR A 570 3.40 20.35 -21.49
C TYR A 570 2.34 19.43 -22.10
N ASN A 571 1.41 19.00 -21.24
CA ASN A 571 0.26 18.15 -21.56
C ASN A 571 0.59 16.68 -21.92
N ASN A 572 1.85 16.26 -21.77
CA ASN A 572 2.21 14.85 -21.86
C ASN A 572 1.66 14.08 -20.65
N ASN A 573 0.94 13.00 -20.92
CA ASN A 573 0.47 12.07 -19.90
C ASN A 573 1.52 10.97 -19.70
N VAL A 574 2.15 10.95 -18.53
CA VAL A 574 3.23 10.01 -18.19
C VAL A 574 2.70 8.98 -17.21
N GLU A 575 2.93 7.70 -17.51
CA GLU A 575 2.61 6.57 -16.65
C GLU A 575 3.89 6.06 -15.97
N ILE A 576 3.82 5.83 -14.66
CA ILE A 576 4.93 5.39 -13.81
C ILE A 576 4.53 4.12 -13.05
N LYS A 577 5.50 3.23 -12.82
CA LYS A 577 5.42 2.15 -11.84
C LYS A 577 6.64 2.15 -10.94
N LEU A 578 6.45 1.80 -9.68
CA LEU A 578 7.50 1.67 -8.67
C LEU A 578 7.72 0.19 -8.35
N LEU A 579 8.97 -0.26 -8.41
CA LEU A 579 9.36 -1.67 -8.29
C LEU A 579 10.24 -1.88 -7.04
N PRO A 580 9.66 -2.18 -5.87
CA PRO A 580 10.42 -2.43 -4.64
C PRO A 580 11.48 -3.54 -4.78
N ASN A 581 12.60 -3.33 -4.12
CA ASN A 581 13.78 -4.18 -4.10
C ASN A 581 14.01 -4.81 -2.71
N THR A 582 14.26 -6.11 -2.67
CA THR A 582 14.82 -6.84 -1.52
C THR A 582 16.22 -7.33 -1.86
N PHE A 583 16.99 -7.82 -0.87
CA PHE A 583 18.38 -8.25 -1.09
C PHE A 583 18.56 -9.34 -2.15
N ARG A 584 17.48 -10.04 -2.51
CA ARG A 584 17.49 -11.12 -3.49
C ARG A 584 16.75 -10.80 -4.77
N GLU A 585 15.67 -10.02 -4.71
CA GLU A 585 14.73 -9.89 -5.82
C GLU A 585 14.15 -8.48 -5.92
N ARG A 586 13.76 -8.11 -7.14
CA ARG A 586 12.98 -6.91 -7.46
C ARG A 586 11.55 -7.31 -7.82
N LEU A 587 10.56 -6.51 -7.43
CA LEU A 587 9.17 -6.74 -7.78
C LEU A 587 8.97 -6.82 -9.30
N GLU A 588 8.13 -7.76 -9.74
CA GLU A 588 7.77 -7.87 -11.15
C GLU A 588 6.90 -6.68 -11.60
N GLN A 589 7.22 -6.09 -12.75
CA GLN A 589 6.51 -4.92 -13.28
C GLN A 589 5.01 -5.16 -13.51
N SER A 590 4.58 -6.40 -13.75
CA SER A 590 3.16 -6.76 -13.91
C SER A 590 2.37 -6.63 -12.60
N GLN A 591 3.05 -6.74 -11.45
CA GLN A 591 2.45 -6.69 -10.11
C GLN A 591 2.41 -5.26 -9.53
N ALA A 592 3.14 -4.33 -10.12
CA ALA A 592 3.17 -2.93 -9.67
C ALA A 592 1.99 -2.11 -10.23
N GLU A 593 1.43 -1.25 -9.36
CA GLU A 593 0.38 -0.29 -9.70
C GLU A 593 0.88 0.71 -10.77
N THR A 594 0.01 1.08 -11.71
CA THR A 594 0.31 2.12 -12.70
C THR A 594 -0.28 3.45 -12.23
N LYS A 595 0.57 4.44 -11.97
CA LYS A 595 0.17 5.82 -11.67
C LYS A 595 0.38 6.69 -12.90
N ALA A 596 -0.47 7.70 -13.08
CA ALA A 596 -0.40 8.59 -14.23
C ALA A 596 -0.43 10.04 -13.79
N ILE A 597 0.37 10.89 -14.44
CA ILE A 597 0.40 12.34 -14.21
C ILE A 597 0.39 13.07 -15.56
N ASN A 598 -0.32 14.20 -15.61
CA ASN A 598 -0.31 15.09 -16.77
C ASN A 598 0.58 16.31 -16.48
N VAL A 599 1.66 16.45 -17.23
CA VAL A 599 2.67 17.50 -17.03
C VAL A 599 2.08 18.88 -17.33
N GLN A 600 2.13 19.78 -16.35
CA GLN A 600 1.59 21.15 -16.40
C GLN A 600 2.64 22.23 -16.62
N ALA A 601 3.92 21.86 -16.72
CA ALA A 601 5.07 22.76 -16.77
C ALA A 601 5.16 23.66 -15.52
N ARG A 602 5.03 23.06 -14.33
CA ARG A 602 5.01 23.76 -13.03
C ARG A 602 6.21 24.67 -12.85
N GLN A 603 7.39 24.18 -13.20
CA GLN A 603 8.64 24.91 -13.03
C GLN A 603 8.61 26.28 -13.73
N GLY A 604 7.91 26.43 -14.86
CA GLY A 604 7.83 27.65 -15.65
C GLY A 604 6.81 28.70 -15.18
N ARG A 605 5.88 28.31 -14.30
CA ARG A 605 4.75 29.14 -13.86
C ARG A 605 5.14 30.10 -12.72
N PRO A 606 4.53 31.30 -12.63
CA PRO A 606 4.75 32.19 -11.50
C PRO A 606 4.19 31.57 -10.21
N TYR A 607 4.77 31.96 -9.06
CA TYR A 607 4.20 31.57 -7.77
C TYR A 607 2.86 32.28 -7.50
N PRO A 608 1.90 31.61 -6.84
CA PRO A 608 0.62 32.24 -6.50
C PRO A 608 0.85 33.39 -5.51
N PRO A 609 -0.04 34.40 -5.44
CA PRO A 609 0.10 35.49 -4.49
C PRO A 609 0.18 35.00 -3.04
N GLY A 610 0.96 35.67 -2.19
CA GLY A 610 1.06 35.38 -0.77
C GLY A 610 0.11 36.22 0.08
N ASN A 611 -0.01 35.88 1.36
CA ASN A 611 -0.53 36.74 2.43
C ASN A 611 -1.91 37.34 2.14
N LEU A 612 -2.82 36.51 1.59
CA LEU A 612 -4.19 36.93 1.27
C LEU A 612 -4.91 37.38 2.54
N LYS A 613 -5.34 38.64 2.55
CA LYS A 613 -6.13 39.25 3.62
C LYS A 613 -7.37 39.90 3.05
N ILE A 614 -8.46 39.78 3.80
CA ILE A 614 -9.74 40.45 3.55
C ILE A 614 -9.99 41.37 4.75
N ASN A 615 -10.08 42.67 4.50
CA ASN A 615 -10.18 43.72 5.52
C ASN A 615 -9.08 43.59 6.60
N GLY A 616 -7.86 43.25 6.18
CA GLY A 616 -6.68 43.10 7.05
C GLY A 616 -6.59 41.76 7.80
N ALA A 617 -7.62 40.92 7.77
CA ALA A 617 -7.61 39.59 8.39
C ALA A 617 -7.27 38.49 7.38
N ALA A 618 -6.42 37.54 7.75
CA ALA A 618 -6.14 36.35 6.94
C ALA A 618 -7.29 35.35 7.07
N TYR A 619 -7.84 34.90 5.93
CA TYR A 619 -8.93 33.92 5.84
C TYR A 619 -10.03 34.08 6.92
N PRO A 620 -10.77 35.21 6.96
CA PRO A 620 -11.83 35.44 7.92
C PRO A 620 -13.11 34.69 7.54
N GLU A 621 -13.74 33.98 8.48
CA GLU A 621 -15.00 33.28 8.22
C GLU A 621 -16.19 34.24 7.96
N LYS A 622 -16.14 35.42 8.59
CA LYS A 622 -17.14 36.49 8.46
C LYS A 622 -16.50 37.87 8.45
N VAL A 623 -17.05 38.77 7.65
CA VAL A 623 -16.71 40.20 7.59
C VAL A 623 -18.00 41.01 7.80
N ASN A 624 -17.99 41.93 8.77
CA ASN A 624 -19.13 42.82 9.09
C ASN A 624 -18.89 44.20 8.47
N ALA A 625 -18.78 44.26 7.15
CA ALA A 625 -18.61 45.49 6.40
C ALA A 625 -18.98 45.25 4.93
N ALA A 626 -19.79 46.16 4.37
CA ALA A 626 -20.11 46.15 2.95
C ALA A 626 -18.89 46.50 2.07
N ALA A 627 -17.95 47.30 2.60
CA ALA A 627 -16.69 47.59 1.94
C ALA A 627 -15.70 46.44 2.17
N LEU A 628 -15.25 45.82 1.08
CA LEU A 628 -14.26 44.76 1.05
C LEU A 628 -12.96 45.28 0.43
N ASN A 629 -11.89 45.19 1.20
CA ASN A 629 -10.51 45.42 0.75
C ASN A 629 -9.78 44.08 0.78
N ILE A 630 -9.38 43.60 -0.39
CA ILE A 630 -8.61 42.39 -0.57
C ILE A 630 -7.16 42.80 -0.84
N THR A 631 -6.24 42.34 0.00
CA THR A 631 -4.80 42.60 -0.16
C THR A 631 -4.04 41.29 -0.23
N TRP A 632 -2.93 41.28 -0.97
CA TRP A 632 -2.00 40.16 -1.05
C TRP A 632 -0.55 40.67 -1.12
N SER A 633 0.40 39.75 -1.18
CA SER A 633 1.83 40.03 -1.30
C SER A 633 2.39 39.33 -2.54
N GLY A 634 3.37 39.97 -3.18
CA GLY A 634 4.12 39.39 -4.28
C GLY A 634 4.97 38.19 -3.82
N ARG A 635 5.08 37.20 -4.72
CA ARG A 635 6.01 36.07 -4.58
C ARG A 635 6.85 35.97 -5.86
N HIS A 636 8.14 35.69 -5.68
CA HIS A 636 9.15 35.68 -6.73
C HIS A 636 9.89 34.34 -6.73
N ARG A 637 9.59 33.47 -7.71
CA ARG A 637 10.14 32.11 -7.80
C ARG A 637 11.68 32.07 -7.79
N LEU A 638 12.33 32.90 -8.63
CA LEU A 638 13.79 32.88 -8.75
C LEU A 638 14.53 33.35 -7.49
N LEU A 639 13.96 34.29 -6.72
CA LEU A 639 14.56 34.81 -5.48
C LEU A 639 14.26 33.92 -4.26
N GLN A 640 13.28 33.03 -4.38
CA GLN A 640 12.85 32.09 -3.34
C GLN A 640 13.33 30.66 -3.64
N ALA A 641 14.16 30.49 -4.66
CA ALA A 641 14.58 29.20 -5.19
C ALA A 641 15.31 28.32 -4.16
N ASP A 642 16.03 28.93 -3.23
CA ASP A 642 16.80 28.27 -2.17
C ASP A 642 16.08 28.23 -0.81
N LYS A 643 14.85 28.79 -0.72
CA LYS A 643 14.15 28.99 0.56
C LYS A 643 12.67 28.63 0.46
N LEU A 644 12.23 27.76 1.36
CA LEU A 644 10.80 27.57 1.61
C LEU A 644 10.28 28.78 2.38
N ILE A 645 9.46 29.60 1.74
CA ILE A 645 8.80 30.75 2.34
C ILE A 645 7.30 30.48 2.37
N ASP A 646 6.74 30.49 3.57
CA ASP A 646 5.31 30.29 3.79
C ASP A 646 4.48 31.48 3.29
N THR A 647 3.19 31.26 3.12
CA THR A 647 2.29 32.26 2.54
C THR A 647 2.19 33.54 3.38
N THR A 648 2.50 33.51 4.68
CA THR A 648 2.28 34.66 5.57
C THR A 648 3.42 35.66 5.55
N ALA A 649 4.54 35.30 4.90
CA ALA A 649 5.71 36.14 4.75
C ALA A 649 5.37 37.49 4.09
N THR A 650 6.19 38.49 4.42
CA THR A 650 6.14 39.80 3.76
C THR A 650 6.49 39.67 2.28
N ASP A 651 6.07 40.67 1.51
CA ASP A 651 6.30 40.76 0.07
C ASP A 651 7.76 40.49 -0.33
N THR A 652 7.99 39.49 -1.18
CA THR A 652 9.32 39.13 -1.70
C THR A 652 9.59 39.73 -3.08
N GLY A 653 8.70 40.60 -3.56
CA GLY A 653 8.68 41.12 -4.91
C GLY A 653 7.95 40.20 -5.89
N GLU A 654 7.94 40.61 -7.15
CA GLU A 654 7.34 39.87 -8.26
C GLU A 654 8.33 39.78 -9.43
N GLU A 655 8.26 38.68 -10.18
CA GLU A 655 9.00 38.56 -11.43
C GLU A 655 8.56 39.64 -12.44
N ALA A 656 9.45 40.01 -13.36
CA ALA A 656 9.11 40.93 -14.43
C ALA A 656 7.88 40.41 -15.21
N ASN A 657 6.99 41.34 -15.58
CA ASN A 657 5.72 41.07 -16.27
C ASN A 657 4.67 40.28 -15.47
N THR A 658 4.88 40.00 -14.18
CA THR A 658 3.82 39.40 -13.36
C THR A 658 2.65 40.37 -13.17
N ARG A 659 1.42 39.84 -13.27
CA ARG A 659 0.14 40.51 -13.02
C ARG A 659 -0.75 39.61 -12.16
N TYR A 660 -1.81 40.18 -11.60
CA TYR A 660 -2.78 39.43 -10.80
C TYR A 660 -4.16 39.44 -11.42
N ASN A 661 -4.84 38.30 -11.31
CA ASN A 661 -6.22 38.11 -11.73
C ASN A 661 -7.07 37.80 -10.50
N LEU A 662 -8.11 38.62 -10.27
CA LEU A 662 -9.02 38.51 -9.14
C LEU A 662 -10.44 38.27 -9.66
N THR A 663 -11.05 37.16 -9.25
CA THR A 663 -12.45 36.84 -9.55
C THR A 663 -13.25 36.75 -8.26
N VAL A 664 -14.37 37.45 -8.19
CA VAL A 664 -15.25 37.49 -7.02
C VAL A 664 -16.62 36.96 -7.41
N TYR A 665 -17.14 36.04 -6.61
CA TYR A 665 -18.47 35.48 -6.73
C TYR A 665 -19.31 35.85 -5.52
N LEU A 666 -20.59 36.14 -5.74
CA LEU A 666 -21.61 36.30 -4.70
C LEU A 666 -22.61 35.15 -4.83
N ASN A 667 -22.79 34.37 -3.78
CA ASN A 667 -23.67 33.19 -3.78
C ASN A 667 -23.44 32.29 -5.00
N ASP A 668 -22.17 31.97 -5.28
CA ASP A 668 -21.68 31.22 -6.45
C ASP A 668 -21.93 31.85 -7.83
N THR A 669 -22.51 33.05 -7.90
CA THR A 669 -22.68 33.81 -9.14
C THR A 669 -21.52 34.78 -9.34
N LEU A 670 -20.95 34.82 -10.54
CA LEU A 670 -19.87 35.76 -10.87
C LEU A 670 -20.34 37.20 -10.65
N TYR A 671 -19.59 37.97 -9.84
CA TYR A 671 -19.89 39.36 -9.53
C TYR A 671 -18.88 40.32 -10.15
N LYS A 672 -17.59 40.05 -9.95
CA LYS A 672 -16.49 40.85 -10.51
C LYS A 672 -15.38 39.96 -11.04
N LYS A 673 -14.75 40.38 -12.13
CA LYS A 673 -13.54 39.77 -12.67
C LYS A 673 -12.62 40.89 -13.11
N GLU A 674 -11.46 40.96 -12.47
CA GLU A 674 -10.42 41.96 -12.73
C GLU A 674 -9.16 41.22 -13.14
N GLN A 675 -8.57 41.62 -14.26
CA GLN A 675 -7.42 40.95 -14.84
C GLN A 675 -6.29 41.95 -15.07
N GLY A 676 -5.05 41.47 -15.02
CA GLY A 676 -3.90 42.31 -15.32
C GLY A 676 -3.58 43.34 -14.22
N LEU A 677 -3.99 43.10 -12.98
CA LEU A 677 -3.72 44.01 -11.87
C LEU A 677 -2.21 44.08 -11.58
N THR A 678 -1.69 45.29 -11.42
CA THR A 678 -0.32 45.56 -10.94
C THR A 678 -0.29 45.96 -9.47
N ALA A 679 -1.37 46.56 -8.97
CA ALA A 679 -1.55 46.83 -7.55
C ALA A 679 -1.76 45.50 -6.80
N LYS A 680 -1.33 45.47 -5.54
CA LYS A 680 -1.43 44.30 -4.64
C LYS A 680 -2.61 44.40 -3.68
N ASP A 681 -3.57 45.24 -4.04
CA ASP A 681 -4.83 45.45 -3.36
C ASP A 681 -5.95 45.68 -4.37
N TYR A 682 -7.17 45.32 -3.97
CA TYR A 682 -8.38 45.64 -4.69
C TYR A 682 -9.52 45.87 -3.70
N SER A 683 -10.15 47.03 -3.81
CA SER A 683 -11.27 47.43 -2.95
C SER A 683 -12.55 47.60 -3.73
N PHE A 684 -13.65 47.09 -3.20
CA PHE A 684 -15.00 47.26 -3.74
C PHE A 684 -16.05 47.28 -2.63
N THR A 685 -17.24 47.79 -2.91
CA THR A 685 -18.37 47.79 -1.96
C THR A 685 -19.48 46.90 -2.49
N LEU A 686 -20.02 46.04 -1.65
CA LEU A 686 -21.19 45.23 -1.94
C LEU A 686 -22.44 46.11 -1.90
N THR A 687 -23.22 46.11 -2.98
CA THR A 687 -24.58 46.68 -2.98
C THR A 687 -25.51 45.61 -2.40
N THR A 688 -26.11 45.86 -1.25
CA THR A 688 -27.01 44.92 -0.55
C THR A 688 -28.14 44.43 -1.47
N ILE A 689 -28.36 43.11 -1.52
CA ILE A 689 -29.52 42.49 -2.16
C ILE A 689 -30.73 42.69 -1.21
N SER A 690 -31.87 43.11 -1.78
CA SER A 690 -33.05 43.66 -1.09
C SER A 690 -33.67 42.76 -0.02
N GLU A 691 -34.08 43.36 1.11
CA GLU A 691 -34.95 42.74 2.12
C GLU A 691 -36.36 42.50 1.53
N HIS A 692 -36.69 41.24 1.22
CA HIS A 692 -38.04 40.86 0.83
C HIS A 692 -38.99 41.05 2.02
N GLN A 693 -40.15 41.64 1.81
CA GLN A 693 -41.18 41.77 2.85
C GLN A 693 -42.25 40.67 2.74
N SER A 694 -42.42 40.12 1.53
CA SER A 694 -43.16 38.90 1.24
C SER A 694 -42.59 38.25 -0.02
N LEU A 695 -42.34 36.94 0.04
CA LEU A 695 -41.97 36.12 -1.11
C LEU A 695 -42.72 34.78 -1.04
N LEU A 696 -43.69 34.59 -1.93
CA LEU A 696 -44.53 33.39 -2.03
C LEU A 696 -44.28 32.70 -3.38
N HIS A 697 -43.66 31.52 -3.32
CA HIS A 697 -43.42 30.67 -4.49
C HIS A 697 -44.65 29.89 -4.94
N PHE A 698 -45.64 29.67 -4.04
CA PHE A 698 -46.83 28.86 -4.33
C PHE A 698 -46.53 27.40 -4.77
N ASP A 699 -45.41 26.85 -4.33
CA ASP A 699 -45.03 25.44 -4.53
C ASP A 699 -45.77 24.51 -3.56
N ASN A 700 -47.04 24.23 -3.86
CA ASN A 700 -47.95 23.40 -3.06
C ASN A 700 -48.25 23.95 -1.65
N ASN A 701 -47.87 25.18 -1.36
CA ASN A 701 -48.02 25.79 -0.06
C ASN A 701 -48.14 27.33 -0.16
N ILE A 702 -48.40 27.97 0.98
CA ILE A 702 -48.46 29.44 1.12
C ILE A 702 -47.37 29.97 2.06
N ILE A 703 -46.25 29.24 2.16
CA ILE A 703 -45.12 29.63 3.01
C ILE A 703 -44.47 30.83 2.36
N ASP A 704 -44.32 31.88 3.16
CA ASP A 704 -43.62 33.09 2.77
C ASP A 704 -42.17 32.98 3.23
N GLU A 705 -41.23 33.01 2.28
CA GLU A 705 -39.81 32.94 2.58
C GLU A 705 -39.37 34.16 3.42
N ALA A 706 -39.98 35.34 3.23
CA ALA A 706 -39.71 36.53 4.04
C ALA A 706 -40.30 36.45 5.47
N GLY A 707 -40.97 35.34 5.84
CA GLY A 707 -41.46 35.08 7.18
C GLY A 707 -42.84 35.67 7.50
N THR A 708 -43.54 36.26 6.53
CA THR A 708 -44.92 36.72 6.73
C THR A 708 -45.89 35.54 6.82
N VAL A 709 -46.71 35.49 7.86
CA VAL A 709 -47.68 34.40 8.05
C VAL A 709 -48.96 34.64 7.26
N TRP A 710 -49.26 33.75 6.32
CA TRP A 710 -50.49 33.71 5.54
C TRP A 710 -51.45 32.60 6.01
N THR A 711 -52.74 32.84 5.90
CA THR A 711 -53.83 31.89 6.15
C THR A 711 -54.47 31.50 4.82
N ASN A 712 -54.48 30.20 4.51
CA ASN A 712 -55.12 29.68 3.30
C ASN A 712 -56.65 29.57 3.49
N ASN A 713 -57.44 30.29 2.68
CA ASN A 713 -58.90 30.19 2.66
C ASN A 713 -59.35 29.49 1.37
N GLY A 714 -58.88 28.25 1.18
CA GLY A 714 -59.35 27.36 0.13
C GLY A 714 -58.57 27.42 -1.20
N VAL A 715 -57.48 28.17 -1.30
CA VAL A 715 -56.58 28.17 -2.47
C VAL A 715 -55.96 26.78 -2.66
N THR A 716 -55.97 26.32 -3.90
CA THR A 716 -55.41 25.03 -4.34
C THR A 716 -54.24 25.25 -5.27
N PHE A 717 -53.40 24.24 -5.47
CA PHE A 717 -52.20 24.32 -6.30
C PHE A 717 -52.26 23.33 -7.45
N GLU A 718 -51.69 23.70 -8.59
CA GLU A 718 -51.49 22.79 -9.73
C GLU A 718 -50.07 22.91 -10.29
N ASN A 719 -49.61 21.83 -10.92
CA ASN A 719 -48.39 21.90 -11.72
C ASN A 719 -48.61 22.85 -12.88
N SER A 720 -47.65 23.73 -13.14
CA SER A 720 -47.73 24.58 -14.31
C SER A 720 -46.89 23.98 -15.44
N PRO A 721 -47.53 23.53 -16.55
CA PRO A 721 -46.81 22.84 -17.61
C PRO A 721 -45.88 23.74 -18.44
N ASP A 722 -46.00 25.07 -18.32
CA ASP A 722 -45.24 26.06 -19.09
C ASP A 722 -44.39 26.98 -18.19
N LYS A 723 -43.63 26.43 -17.24
CA LYS A 723 -42.91 27.23 -16.24
C LYS A 723 -41.45 26.86 -15.95
N PRO A 724 -40.68 27.86 -15.49
CA PRO A 724 -39.46 27.67 -14.72
C PRO A 724 -39.67 27.16 -13.27
N PHE A 725 -40.90 27.18 -12.72
CA PHE A 725 -41.25 26.79 -11.33
C PHE A 725 -42.29 25.68 -11.26
N ASN A 726 -42.26 24.90 -10.17
CA ASN A 726 -42.92 23.59 -10.09
C ASN A 726 -44.47 23.67 -10.04
N GLN A 727 -45.06 24.59 -9.28
CA GLN A 727 -46.53 24.73 -9.14
C GLN A 727 -47.01 26.19 -9.17
N GLN A 728 -48.33 26.40 -9.22
CA GLN A 728 -48.98 27.71 -9.15
C GLN A 728 -50.26 27.67 -8.33
N ALA A 729 -50.59 28.79 -7.68
CA ALA A 729 -51.80 28.92 -6.87
C ALA A 729 -53.02 29.27 -7.74
N ILE A 730 -54.12 28.55 -7.55
CA ILE A 730 -55.39 28.75 -8.26
C ILE A 730 -56.34 29.57 -7.38
N PHE A 731 -56.71 30.75 -7.89
CA PHE A 731 -57.74 31.61 -7.33
C PHE A 731 -59.01 31.52 -8.19
N ASP A 732 -60.15 31.32 -7.54
CA ASP A 732 -61.48 31.29 -8.14
C ASP A 732 -62.55 31.79 -7.15
N ASN A 733 -63.83 31.57 -7.47
CA ASN A 733 -64.95 32.02 -6.65
C ASN A 733 -64.86 31.48 -5.21
N ASN A 734 -64.55 32.37 -4.27
CA ASN A 734 -64.36 32.16 -2.82
C ASN A 734 -62.96 31.71 -2.34
N ARG A 735 -61.94 31.62 -3.20
CA ARG A 735 -60.58 31.22 -2.77
C ARG A 735 -59.64 32.42 -2.63
N PHE A 736 -59.01 32.57 -1.47
CA PHE A 736 -58.08 33.67 -1.20
C PHE A 736 -57.09 33.31 -0.07
N ILE A 737 -56.01 34.08 0.06
CA ILE A 737 -55.09 34.00 1.21
C ILE A 737 -55.09 35.33 1.94
N GLN A 738 -54.88 35.31 3.26
CA GLN A 738 -54.84 36.54 4.05
C GLN A 738 -53.85 36.46 5.21
N THR A 739 -53.27 37.58 5.61
CA THR A 739 -52.42 37.65 6.81
C THR A 739 -53.26 37.93 8.06
N THR A 740 -52.65 37.77 9.24
CA THR A 740 -53.06 38.55 10.43
C THR A 740 -52.60 40.00 10.23
N ASP A 741 -53.05 40.95 11.06
CA ASP A 741 -52.60 42.35 10.97
C ASP A 741 -51.05 42.42 10.95
N ASN A 742 -50.47 42.97 9.86
CA ASN A 742 -49.04 42.89 9.58
C ASN A 742 -48.49 44.23 9.04
N LYS A 743 -47.75 44.94 9.89
CA LYS A 743 -47.11 46.22 9.59
C LYS A 743 -46.00 46.17 8.53
N ASN A 744 -45.41 45.00 8.30
CA ASN A 744 -44.30 44.85 7.35
C ASN A 744 -44.78 44.95 5.90
N LEU A 745 -46.05 44.66 5.63
CA LEU A 745 -46.66 44.81 4.31
C LEU A 745 -47.26 46.20 4.05
N SER A 746 -47.15 47.12 5.00
CA SER A 746 -47.61 48.50 4.84
C SER A 746 -46.61 49.35 4.05
N ILE A 747 -47.16 50.22 3.21
CA ILE A 747 -46.47 51.23 2.41
C ILE A 747 -47.07 52.59 2.78
N GLY A 748 -46.25 53.54 3.19
CA GLY A 748 -46.64 54.92 3.43
C GLY A 748 -46.82 55.73 2.14
N ALA A 749 -47.21 56.99 2.27
CA ALA A 749 -47.43 57.87 1.11
C ALA A 749 -46.18 58.13 0.26
N GLU A 750 -44.98 57.96 0.83
CA GLU A 750 -43.70 58.29 0.19
C GLU A 750 -42.75 57.09 -0.01
N ASP A 751 -43.08 55.91 0.52
CA ASP A 751 -42.18 54.73 0.51
C ASP A 751 -41.95 54.15 -0.89
N ASP A 752 -40.71 53.84 -1.26
CA ASP A 752 -40.49 53.07 -2.50
C ASP A 752 -41.00 51.63 -2.35
N PHE A 753 -41.42 51.01 -3.45
CA PHE A 753 -41.89 49.62 -3.41
C PHE A 753 -41.78 48.92 -4.76
N THR A 754 -41.85 47.59 -4.72
CA THR A 754 -42.08 46.72 -5.87
C THR A 754 -43.07 45.63 -5.50
N PHE A 755 -44.12 45.48 -6.32
CA PHE A 755 -44.88 44.23 -6.42
C PHE A 755 -44.48 43.54 -7.72
N SER A 756 -44.15 42.26 -7.67
CA SER A 756 -43.82 41.45 -8.84
C SER A 756 -44.51 40.09 -8.73
N PHE A 757 -45.17 39.63 -9.79
CA PHE A 757 -45.82 38.32 -9.82
C PHE A 757 -46.14 37.87 -11.24
N TRP A 758 -46.30 36.56 -11.42
CA TRP A 758 -46.90 35.98 -12.61
C TRP A 758 -48.40 35.81 -12.42
N VAL A 759 -49.18 36.16 -13.45
CA VAL A 759 -50.64 35.98 -13.46
C VAL A 759 -51.13 35.41 -14.78
N GLU A 760 -52.04 34.44 -14.70
CA GLU A 760 -52.76 33.85 -15.85
C GLU A 760 -54.27 33.89 -15.56
N PRO A 761 -55.02 34.85 -16.14
CA PRO A 761 -56.46 34.95 -15.91
C PRO A 761 -57.20 33.75 -16.49
N THR A 762 -58.04 33.10 -15.68
CA THR A 762 -58.90 32.00 -16.14
C THR A 762 -60.27 32.50 -16.58
N SER A 763 -60.65 33.71 -16.16
CA SER A 763 -61.89 34.37 -16.53
C SER A 763 -61.77 35.88 -16.34
N LEU A 764 -62.36 36.65 -17.26
CA LEU A 764 -62.46 38.11 -17.19
C LEU A 764 -63.93 38.57 -17.19
N THR A 765 -64.85 37.75 -16.68
CA THR A 765 -66.29 38.08 -16.67
C THR A 765 -66.70 39.01 -15.52
N ASN A 766 -65.81 39.27 -14.55
CA ASN A 766 -66.09 40.14 -13.42
C ASN A 766 -65.96 41.63 -13.78
N SER A 767 -66.75 42.52 -13.17
CA SER A 767 -66.59 43.97 -13.38
C SER A 767 -65.25 44.50 -12.84
N TYR A 768 -64.77 43.96 -11.72
CA TYR A 768 -63.40 44.15 -11.21
C TYR A 768 -63.04 43.03 -10.25
N ALA A 769 -61.84 42.48 -10.32
CA ALA A 769 -61.31 41.52 -9.36
C ALA A 769 -60.01 42.03 -8.73
N THR A 770 -59.76 41.68 -7.48
CA THR A 770 -58.58 42.17 -6.73
C THR A 770 -57.51 41.10 -6.61
N ILE A 771 -56.28 41.44 -7.05
CA ILE A 771 -55.11 40.59 -6.91
C ILE A 771 -54.56 40.70 -5.49
N ILE A 772 -54.28 41.92 -5.02
CA ILE A 772 -53.86 42.17 -3.65
C ILE A 772 -54.52 43.43 -3.09
N ALA A 773 -54.96 43.32 -1.83
CA ALA A 773 -55.44 44.42 -1.02
C ALA A 773 -54.77 44.44 0.37
N ASN A 774 -54.64 45.63 0.96
CA ASN A 774 -54.14 45.80 2.32
C ASN A 774 -54.94 46.86 3.09
N GLY A 775 -55.27 46.57 4.35
CA GLY A 775 -55.79 47.54 5.32
C GLY A 775 -57.29 47.38 5.68
N TYR A 776 -57.73 48.15 6.69
CA TYR A 776 -59.15 48.31 7.05
C TYR A 776 -59.78 49.39 6.16
N SER A 777 -60.60 49.00 5.19
CA SER A 777 -61.36 49.99 4.41
C SER A 777 -62.65 50.36 5.13
N SER A 778 -62.83 51.62 5.47
CA SER A 778 -64.16 52.24 5.40
C SER A 778 -64.15 53.09 4.12
N TRP A 779 -65.31 53.43 3.55
CA TRP A 779 -65.38 54.34 2.40
C TRP A 779 -64.58 55.62 2.71
N GLY A 780 -63.37 55.77 2.13
CA GLY A 780 -62.44 56.89 2.39
C GLY A 780 -61.18 56.64 3.24
N THR A 781 -60.52 55.46 3.16
CA THR A 781 -59.25 55.20 3.91
C THR A 781 -58.06 54.71 3.06
N GLY A 782 -58.02 54.99 1.75
CA GLY A 782 -56.78 54.91 0.97
C GLY A 782 -56.14 53.51 0.74
N ALA A 783 -56.85 52.40 0.97
CA ALA A 783 -56.37 51.02 0.79
C ALA A 783 -55.87 50.70 -0.63
N CYS A 784 -54.85 49.82 -0.73
CA CYS A 784 -54.22 49.41 -1.99
C CYS A 784 -55.13 48.42 -2.70
N PHE A 785 -55.33 48.56 -4.00
CA PHE A 785 -55.91 47.50 -4.81
C PHE A 785 -55.14 47.38 -6.13
N ILE A 786 -54.30 46.36 -6.25
CA ILE A 786 -53.92 45.89 -7.58
C ILE A 786 -55.11 45.10 -8.10
N ASN A 787 -55.77 45.63 -9.14
CA ASN A 787 -56.99 45.04 -9.69
C ASN A 787 -56.77 44.57 -11.12
N LEU A 788 -57.53 43.54 -11.46
CA LEU A 788 -57.76 43.05 -12.82
C LEU A 788 -59.23 43.31 -13.17
N TRP A 789 -59.48 44.25 -14.07
CA TRP A 789 -60.83 44.58 -14.52
C TRP A 789 -61.22 43.70 -15.70
N GLY A 790 -62.42 43.13 -15.66
CA GLY A 790 -62.93 42.26 -16.72
C GLY A 790 -63.79 42.98 -17.76
N GLU A 791 -64.33 42.21 -18.70
CA GLU A 791 -65.10 42.67 -19.86
C GLU A 791 -66.45 43.31 -19.49
N ASN A 792 -67.00 42.88 -18.35
CA ASN A 792 -68.23 43.41 -17.76
C ASN A 792 -68.01 44.67 -16.91
N CYS A 793 -66.80 45.26 -16.94
CA CYS A 793 -66.57 46.55 -16.31
C CYS A 793 -67.42 47.64 -17.02
N PRO A 794 -68.25 48.42 -16.30
CA PRO A 794 -69.03 49.50 -16.90
C PRO A 794 -68.17 50.58 -17.56
N ASN A 795 -66.94 50.77 -17.06
CA ASN A 795 -65.98 51.70 -17.63
C ASN A 795 -65.19 51.01 -18.75
N SER A 796 -65.42 51.43 -19.99
CA SER A 796 -64.79 50.85 -21.19
C SER A 796 -63.25 50.94 -21.20
N ILE A 797 -62.68 51.90 -20.47
CA ILE A 797 -61.23 52.13 -20.42
C ILE A 797 -60.53 51.13 -19.50
N LEU A 798 -61.24 50.64 -18.48
CA LEU A 798 -60.71 49.66 -17.53
C LEU A 798 -60.81 48.23 -18.05
N LYS A 799 -61.63 47.97 -19.09
CA LYS A 799 -61.91 46.61 -19.55
C LYS A 799 -60.63 45.84 -19.90
N SER A 800 -60.49 44.66 -19.29
CA SER A 800 -59.40 43.72 -19.54
C SER A 800 -58.03 44.38 -19.32
N ARG A 801 -57.88 45.16 -18.24
CA ARG A 801 -56.64 45.85 -17.84
C ARG A 801 -56.26 45.50 -16.41
N ILE A 802 -54.97 45.59 -16.13
CA ILE A 802 -54.41 45.49 -14.77
C ILE A 802 -53.91 46.86 -14.33
N GLY A 803 -54.06 47.20 -13.06
CA GLY A 803 -53.62 48.49 -12.56
C GLY A 803 -53.66 48.59 -11.05
N LEU A 804 -52.96 49.60 -10.55
CA LEU A 804 -52.90 49.94 -9.13
C LEU A 804 -53.82 51.14 -8.87
N GLY A 805 -54.70 51.03 -7.88
CA GLY A 805 -55.69 52.07 -7.54
C GLY A 805 -56.12 52.08 -6.07
N SER A 806 -56.64 53.23 -5.61
CA SER A 806 -57.31 53.41 -4.31
C SER A 806 -58.56 54.25 -4.45
N TYR A 807 -59.46 54.09 -3.48
CA TYR A 807 -60.73 54.81 -3.39
C TYR A 807 -60.58 56.34 -3.25
N GLU A 808 -59.41 56.85 -2.85
CA GLU A 808 -59.15 58.30 -2.73
C GLU A 808 -58.50 58.92 -3.98
N SER A 809 -58.25 58.14 -5.04
CA SER A 809 -57.58 58.69 -6.22
C SER A 809 -58.56 59.52 -7.08
N SER A 810 -58.37 60.85 -7.05
CA SER A 810 -59.10 61.82 -7.88
C SER A 810 -58.52 61.85 -9.31
N TYR A 811 -58.60 60.74 -10.04
CA TYR A 811 -58.13 60.66 -11.43
C TYR A 811 -59.21 60.13 -12.39
N SER A 812 -59.09 60.50 -13.67
CA SER A 812 -60.11 60.47 -14.74
C SER A 812 -60.84 59.15 -15.00
N TYR A 813 -60.45 58.04 -14.35
CA TYR A 813 -61.02 56.71 -14.56
C TYR A 813 -61.50 56.03 -13.27
N GLY A 814 -61.88 56.81 -12.26
CA GLY A 814 -62.57 56.31 -11.07
C GLY A 814 -61.73 55.33 -10.26
N TYR A 815 -60.92 55.86 -9.35
CA TYR A 815 -60.18 55.09 -8.32
C TYR A 815 -58.89 54.39 -8.78
N THR A 816 -58.28 54.77 -9.92
CA THR A 816 -57.03 54.17 -10.44
C THR A 816 -55.86 55.16 -10.56
N SER A 817 -54.66 54.74 -10.13
CA SER A 817 -53.44 55.55 -10.13
C SER A 817 -52.50 55.24 -11.29
N ILE A 818 -52.40 53.98 -11.69
CA ILE A 818 -51.76 53.58 -12.94
C ILE A 818 -52.54 52.39 -13.52
N LEU A 819 -52.62 52.34 -14.83
CA LEU A 819 -53.36 51.32 -15.58
C LEU A 819 -52.48 50.84 -16.74
N SER A 820 -52.52 49.55 -17.03
CA SER A 820 -51.83 49.00 -18.19
C SER A 820 -52.36 49.61 -19.49
N ASN A 821 -51.48 49.92 -20.43
CA ASN A 821 -51.83 50.26 -21.81
C ASN A 821 -52.22 49.00 -22.59
N THR A 822 -51.62 47.86 -22.27
CA THR A 822 -51.90 46.58 -22.91
C THR A 822 -53.13 45.87 -22.32
N THR A 823 -53.95 45.29 -23.21
CA THR A 823 -55.10 44.43 -22.86
C THR A 823 -54.62 43.06 -22.38
N ILE A 824 -55.19 42.60 -21.27
CA ILE A 824 -54.98 41.26 -20.72
C ILE A 824 -56.03 40.31 -21.29
N GLU A 825 -55.61 39.13 -21.72
CA GLU A 825 -56.49 38.11 -22.31
C GLU A 825 -56.61 36.88 -21.39
N VAL A 826 -57.75 36.18 -21.46
CA VAL A 826 -57.97 34.92 -20.74
C VAL A 826 -57.03 33.83 -21.29
N GLY A 827 -56.43 33.04 -20.39
CA GLY A 827 -55.53 31.94 -20.73
C GLY A 827 -54.13 32.35 -21.18
N LYS A 828 -53.83 33.67 -21.26
CA LYS A 828 -52.48 34.18 -21.48
C LYS A 828 -51.83 34.51 -20.15
N ARG A 829 -50.53 34.24 -20.07
CA ARG A 829 -49.74 34.48 -18.88
C ARG A 829 -48.87 35.73 -19.02
N TYR A 830 -48.85 36.53 -17.96
CA TYR A 830 -48.14 37.79 -17.90
C TYR A 830 -47.28 37.86 -16.65
N HIS A 831 -46.04 38.35 -16.79
CA HIS A 831 -45.28 38.84 -15.64
C HIS A 831 -45.64 40.31 -15.42
N VAL A 832 -46.12 40.63 -14.24
CA VAL A 832 -46.54 41.99 -13.87
C VAL A 832 -45.58 42.48 -12.80
N ALA A 833 -44.96 43.65 -13.03
CA ALA A 833 -44.24 44.35 -11.99
C ALA A 833 -44.72 45.79 -11.89
N ILE A 834 -45.04 46.24 -10.67
CA ILE A 834 -45.45 47.61 -10.38
C ILE A 834 -44.46 48.17 -9.36
N THR A 835 -43.74 49.21 -9.74
CA THR A 835 -42.70 49.83 -8.92
C THR A 835 -42.99 51.28 -8.65
N ARG A 836 -42.66 51.75 -7.45
CA ARG A 836 -42.58 53.18 -7.12
C ARG A 836 -41.15 53.53 -6.75
N ASN A 837 -40.57 54.50 -7.45
CA ASN A 837 -39.30 55.11 -7.11
C ASN A 837 -39.45 56.63 -7.05
N LYS A 838 -39.23 57.23 -5.88
CA LYS A 838 -39.19 58.69 -5.66
C LYS A 838 -40.39 59.43 -6.29
N GLY A 839 -41.59 58.88 -6.09
CA GLY A 839 -42.86 59.48 -6.56
C GLY A 839 -43.25 59.14 -8.00
N THR A 840 -42.43 58.39 -8.76
CA THR A 840 -42.80 57.85 -10.07
C THR A 840 -43.24 56.40 -9.93
N ILE A 841 -44.44 56.09 -10.39
CA ILE A 841 -44.97 54.71 -10.47
C ILE A 841 -44.83 54.20 -11.90
N ARG A 842 -44.34 52.99 -12.04
CA ARG A 842 -44.22 52.28 -13.32
C ARG A 842 -44.94 50.95 -13.24
N LEU A 843 -45.56 50.56 -14.35
CA LEU A 843 -46.16 49.25 -14.57
C LEU A 843 -45.46 48.61 -15.75
N PHE A 844 -44.89 47.44 -15.51
CA PHE A 844 -44.22 46.62 -16.50
C PHE A 844 -45.05 45.37 -16.79
N LEU A 845 -45.17 45.02 -18.06
CA LEU A 845 -45.72 43.74 -18.50
C LEU A 845 -44.65 42.97 -19.27
N ASN A 846 -44.42 41.73 -18.85
CA ASN A 846 -43.38 40.85 -19.41
C ASN A 846 -41.99 41.52 -19.43
N GLY A 847 -41.71 42.35 -18.42
CA GLY A 847 -40.43 43.06 -18.27
C GLY A 847 -40.29 44.33 -19.11
N VAL A 848 -41.30 44.68 -19.92
CA VAL A 848 -41.31 45.90 -20.74
C VAL A 848 -42.18 46.96 -20.07
N LEU A 849 -41.71 48.22 -20.04
CA LEU A 849 -42.45 49.35 -19.50
C LEU A 849 -43.75 49.56 -20.31
N ASP A 850 -44.87 49.32 -19.66
CA ASP A 850 -46.20 49.40 -20.27
C ASP A 850 -46.89 50.71 -19.91
N ALA A 851 -46.72 51.22 -18.69
CA ALA A 851 -47.20 52.53 -18.27
C ALA A 851 -46.28 53.20 -17.23
N GLU A 852 -46.22 54.54 -17.22
CA GLU A 852 -45.45 55.34 -16.25
C GLU A 852 -46.23 56.59 -15.84
N ARG A 853 -46.09 57.01 -14.57
CA ARG A 853 -46.70 58.24 -14.05
C ARG A 853 -45.87 58.88 -12.92
N THR A 854 -45.76 60.21 -12.95
CA THR A 854 -45.08 61.04 -11.94
C THR A 854 -46.01 62.17 -11.46
N GLY A 855 -46.15 62.43 -10.15
CA GLY A 855 -46.91 63.60 -9.64
C GLY A 855 -47.35 63.56 -8.17
N ASN A 856 -47.63 64.74 -7.59
CA ASN A 856 -47.92 64.96 -6.16
C ASN A 856 -49.40 64.77 -5.78
N LYS A 857 -49.62 64.03 -4.68
CA LYS A 857 -50.89 63.53 -4.08
C LYS A 857 -51.49 62.28 -4.73
N LEU A 858 -50.73 61.19 -4.63
CA LEU A 858 -51.24 59.83 -4.68
C LEU A 858 -51.45 59.39 -3.22
N VAL A 859 -52.67 59.56 -2.69
CA VAL A 859 -52.98 59.24 -1.29
C VAL A 859 -53.21 57.72 -1.17
N PHE A 860 -52.10 57.00 -1.09
CA PHE A 860 -52.04 55.62 -0.63
C PHE A 860 -51.26 55.64 0.68
N ASP A 861 -51.94 55.44 1.79
CA ASP A 861 -51.30 55.41 3.11
C ASP A 861 -51.78 54.16 3.85
N PHE A 862 -50.94 53.12 3.86
CA PHE A 862 -51.18 51.87 4.58
C PHE A 862 -50.58 51.90 5.99
N SER A 863 -50.21 53.07 6.52
CA SER A 863 -49.81 53.21 7.92
C SER A 863 -50.95 52.89 8.89
N LYS A 864 -52.21 52.87 8.40
CA LYS A 864 -53.38 52.35 9.12
C LYS A 864 -53.48 50.84 8.89
N TYR A 865 -52.74 50.08 9.69
CA TYR A 865 -52.54 48.63 9.59
C TYR A 865 -53.87 47.83 9.55
N GLY A 866 -53.85 46.73 8.79
CA GLY A 866 -54.94 45.76 8.67
C GLY A 866 -54.44 44.48 7.97
N LYS A 867 -55.34 43.52 7.71
CA LYS A 867 -54.96 42.28 7.02
C LYS A 867 -54.61 42.57 5.55
N THR A 868 -53.55 41.95 5.05
CA THR A 868 -53.31 41.84 3.61
C THR A 868 -54.07 40.64 3.08
N VAL A 869 -54.70 40.78 1.91
CA VAL A 869 -55.46 39.71 1.25
C VAL A 869 -55.01 39.61 -0.20
N ILE A 870 -54.71 38.39 -0.66
CA ILE A 870 -54.48 38.09 -2.08
C ILE A 870 -55.66 37.25 -2.59
N GLY A 871 -56.22 37.66 -3.73
CA GLY A 871 -57.30 36.95 -4.42
C GLY A 871 -58.73 37.44 -4.14
N ARG A 872 -58.92 38.46 -3.31
CA ARG A 872 -60.22 39.16 -3.13
C ARG A 872 -60.05 40.56 -2.57
N ASP A 873 -61.12 41.35 -2.69
CA ASP A 873 -61.28 42.57 -1.91
C ASP A 873 -61.44 42.23 -0.41
N TYR A 874 -60.77 43.00 0.45
CA TYR A 874 -60.84 42.88 1.90
C TYR A 874 -62.28 43.04 2.44
N ASN A 875 -63.01 44.03 1.92
CA ASN A 875 -64.31 44.48 2.44
C ASN A 875 -65.52 43.88 1.74
N ASN A 876 -65.42 43.65 0.44
CA ASN A 876 -66.53 43.21 -0.39
C ASN A 876 -66.35 41.74 -0.77
N ALA A 877 -67.14 40.86 -0.15
CA ALA A 877 -67.17 39.44 -0.49
C ALA A 877 -68.14 39.13 -1.65
N ALA A 878 -68.52 40.12 -2.47
CA ALA A 878 -69.30 39.87 -3.66
C ALA A 878 -68.53 38.96 -4.63
N PRO A 879 -69.19 37.99 -5.29
CA PRO A 879 -68.54 37.08 -6.25
C PRO A 879 -67.75 37.81 -7.35
N SER A 880 -68.17 39.02 -7.71
CA SER A 880 -67.48 39.84 -8.68
C SER A 880 -66.07 40.24 -8.26
N CYS A 881 -65.73 40.28 -6.97
CA CYS A 881 -64.48 40.84 -6.46
C CYS A 881 -63.36 39.80 -6.29
N PHE A 882 -63.68 38.51 -6.44
CA PHE A 882 -62.72 37.42 -6.36
C PHE A 882 -61.89 37.33 -7.64
N LEU A 883 -60.59 37.10 -7.45
CA LEU A 883 -59.67 36.84 -8.52
C LEU A 883 -59.98 35.48 -9.16
N GLN A 884 -60.15 35.48 -10.48
CA GLN A 884 -60.27 34.27 -11.29
C GLN A 884 -59.01 34.15 -12.14
N ALA A 885 -57.93 33.69 -11.52
CA ALA A 885 -56.61 33.61 -12.14
C ALA A 885 -55.71 32.60 -11.41
N LYS A 886 -54.63 32.22 -12.07
CA LYS A 886 -53.52 31.49 -11.46
C LYS A 886 -52.39 32.46 -11.15
N LEU A 887 -51.83 32.41 -9.94
CA LEU A 887 -50.71 33.26 -9.51
C LEU A 887 -49.49 32.42 -9.14
N ASP A 888 -48.32 33.02 -9.32
CA ASP A 888 -47.03 32.41 -9.03
C ASP A 888 -45.94 33.47 -8.82
N GLU A 889 -44.88 33.14 -8.08
CA GLU A 889 -43.78 34.02 -7.63
C GLU A 889 -44.26 35.40 -7.19
N PHE A 890 -45.07 35.47 -6.14
CA PHE A 890 -45.47 36.76 -5.60
C PHE A 890 -44.37 37.34 -4.72
N LEU A 891 -43.82 38.47 -5.15
CA LEU A 891 -42.77 39.22 -4.47
C LEU A 891 -43.28 40.62 -4.09
N PHE A 892 -43.01 41.02 -2.85
CA PHE A 892 -43.17 42.39 -2.38
C PHE A 892 -41.91 42.88 -1.65
N THR A 893 -41.42 44.05 -2.04
CA THR A 893 -40.31 44.75 -1.40
C THR A 893 -40.65 46.23 -1.16
N LYS A 894 -40.04 46.84 -0.14
CA LYS A 894 -40.11 48.30 0.13
C LYS A 894 -39.02 49.09 -0.62
N GLN A 895 -38.65 48.61 -1.80
CA GLN A 895 -37.66 49.23 -2.68
C GLN A 895 -38.12 49.09 -4.12
N ALA A 896 -37.71 50.02 -4.98
CA ALA A 896 -37.93 49.90 -6.42
C ALA A 896 -36.86 49.00 -7.04
N LEU A 897 -37.21 47.77 -7.42
CA LEU A 897 -36.30 46.84 -8.11
C LEU A 897 -36.11 47.22 -9.58
N TYR A 898 -37.15 47.80 -10.20
CA TYR A 898 -37.19 48.06 -11.63
C TYR A 898 -37.53 49.52 -11.91
N THR A 899 -36.61 50.25 -12.55
CA THR A 899 -36.82 51.63 -13.03
C THR A 899 -36.77 51.73 -14.56
N THR A 900 -36.40 50.65 -15.24
CA THR A 900 -36.33 50.50 -16.71
C THR A 900 -36.78 49.09 -17.10
N ASN A 901 -36.87 48.80 -18.40
CA ASN A 901 -37.13 47.43 -18.88
C ASN A 901 -36.14 46.43 -18.27
N PHE A 902 -36.62 45.22 -18.01
CA PHE A 902 -35.86 44.13 -17.41
C PHE A 902 -36.31 42.78 -17.99
N THR A 903 -35.54 41.73 -17.76
CA THR A 903 -35.95 40.36 -18.12
C THR A 903 -36.73 39.76 -16.94
N PRO A 904 -37.98 39.31 -17.12
CA PRO A 904 -38.72 38.61 -16.06
C PRO A 904 -37.93 37.43 -15.49
N PRO A 905 -38.05 37.13 -14.20
CA PRO A 905 -37.35 36.02 -13.57
C PRO A 905 -37.72 34.69 -14.24
N THR A 906 -36.69 33.91 -14.57
CA THR A 906 -36.80 32.53 -15.04
C THR A 906 -36.33 31.52 -13.99
N GLU A 907 -35.97 31.97 -12.79
CA GLU A 907 -35.57 31.15 -11.63
C GLU A 907 -36.26 31.73 -10.36
N PRO A 908 -36.57 30.94 -9.31
CA PRO A 908 -37.31 31.46 -8.15
C PRO A 908 -36.49 32.53 -7.43
N TYR A 909 -37.13 33.54 -6.85
CA TYR A 909 -36.40 34.50 -6.02
C TYR A 909 -35.77 33.82 -4.79
N SER A 910 -34.62 34.31 -4.30
CA SER A 910 -33.92 33.74 -3.12
C SER A 910 -33.91 34.69 -1.93
N ASN A 911 -33.83 34.16 -0.70
CA ASN A 911 -34.11 34.89 0.54
C ASN A 911 -32.91 35.06 1.51
N SER A 912 -31.65 35.01 1.06
CA SER A 912 -30.52 35.05 2.02
C SER A 912 -30.16 36.48 2.49
N SER A 913 -30.26 36.75 3.80
CA SER A 913 -29.73 37.95 4.46
C SER A 913 -28.21 37.93 4.72
N GLU A 914 -27.53 36.80 4.50
CA GLU A 914 -26.06 36.71 4.49
C GLU A 914 -25.56 36.47 3.06
N THR A 915 -24.70 37.37 2.54
CA THR A 915 -24.08 37.16 1.23
C THR A 915 -22.83 36.31 1.39
N ARG A 916 -22.78 35.13 0.76
CA ARG A 916 -21.54 34.34 0.67
C ARG A 916 -20.67 34.93 -0.43
N VAL A 917 -19.48 35.36 -0.09
CA VAL A 917 -18.48 35.87 -1.03
C VAL A 917 -17.41 34.80 -1.23
N LYS A 918 -17.10 34.47 -2.48
CA LYS A 918 -15.94 33.64 -2.83
C LYS A 918 -14.96 34.47 -3.65
N VAL A 919 -13.70 34.45 -3.25
CA VAL A 919 -12.59 35.15 -3.91
C VAL A 919 -11.65 34.11 -4.50
N GLU A 920 -11.35 34.27 -5.79
CA GLU A 920 -10.31 33.54 -6.49
C GLU A 920 -9.19 34.50 -6.91
N LEU A 921 -7.96 34.21 -6.51
CA LEU A 921 -6.80 35.07 -6.76
C LEU A 921 -5.61 34.24 -7.27
N GLU A 922 -5.08 34.62 -8.43
CA GLU A 922 -3.95 33.97 -9.10
C GLU A 922 -2.97 35.00 -9.69
N ALA A 923 -1.74 34.56 -9.93
CA ALA A 923 -0.73 35.35 -10.63
C ALA A 923 -0.64 34.90 -12.09
N GLU A 924 -0.34 35.81 -13.00
CA GLU A 924 -0.12 35.57 -14.42
C GLU A 924 1.19 36.21 -14.86
N ARG A 925 2.04 35.47 -15.57
CA ARG A 925 3.30 35.94 -16.15
C ARG A 925 3.45 35.37 -17.54
N ASP A 926 3.67 36.22 -18.54
CA ASP A 926 3.92 35.83 -19.93
C ASP A 926 2.86 34.83 -20.49
N GLY A 927 1.59 34.99 -20.09
CA GLY A 927 0.47 34.14 -20.50
C GLY A 927 0.31 32.83 -19.73
N LEU A 928 1.16 32.57 -18.72
CA LEU A 928 1.05 31.42 -17.81
C LEU A 928 0.49 31.86 -16.46
N THR A 929 -0.57 31.21 -16.00
CA THR A 929 -1.09 31.38 -14.65
C THR A 929 -0.33 30.52 -13.63
N SER A 930 -0.34 30.95 -12.37
CA SER A 930 0.22 30.20 -11.25
C SER A 930 -0.38 28.79 -11.15
N TYR A 931 0.41 27.83 -10.67
CA TYR A 931 -0.01 26.42 -10.60
C TYR A 931 -1.26 26.24 -9.73
N GLN A 932 -1.28 26.87 -8.56
CA GLN A 932 -2.47 27.00 -7.73
C GLN A 932 -2.98 28.44 -7.71
N LYS A 933 -4.20 28.61 -7.21
CA LYS A 933 -4.82 29.90 -6.93
C LYS A 933 -5.47 29.87 -5.56
N HIS A 934 -5.51 30.99 -4.87
CA HIS A 934 -6.38 31.09 -3.70
C HIS A 934 -7.82 30.96 -4.15
N SER A 935 -8.60 30.16 -3.45
CA SER A 935 -10.05 30.04 -3.64
C SER A 935 -10.68 29.96 -2.26
N TYR A 936 -11.15 31.11 -1.75
CA TYR A 936 -11.61 31.24 -0.38
C TYR A 936 -13.02 31.81 -0.30
N SER A 937 -13.86 31.21 0.54
CA SER A 937 -15.24 31.63 0.76
C SER A 937 -15.43 32.14 2.19
N PHE A 938 -16.12 33.26 2.33
CA PHE A 938 -16.48 33.87 3.60
C PHE A 938 -17.88 34.49 3.54
N LYS A 939 -18.43 34.80 4.71
CA LYS A 939 -19.73 35.47 4.81
C LYS A 939 -19.55 36.97 4.99
N VAL A 940 -20.39 37.75 4.33
CA VAL A 940 -20.54 39.17 4.67
C VAL A 940 -21.89 39.35 5.36
N GLY A 941 -21.82 39.82 6.61
CA GLY A 941 -22.99 40.25 7.39
C GLY A 941 -23.06 41.77 7.45
N GLU A 942 -24.18 42.29 7.94
CA GLU A 942 -24.36 43.72 8.24
C GLU A 942 -23.28 44.29 9.16
#